data_AF-A0A9D5TLI1-F1
#
_entry.id   AF-A0A9D5TLI1-F1
#
_cell.length_a   1.000
_cell.length_b   1.000
_cell.length_c   1.000
_cell.angle_alpha   90.00
_cell.angle_beta   90.00
_cell.angle_gamma   90.00
#
_symmetry.space_group_name_H-M   'P 1'
#
loop_
_entity.id
_entity.type
_entity.pdbx_description
1 polymer ?
#
loop_
_entity_poly.entity_id
_entity_poly.type
_entity_poly.pdbx_seq_one_letter_code
_entity_poly.pdbx_strand_id
1 'polypeptide(L)'
;MKRIFGSILLIVCLIAGFVQPAFAAPETRNVQTYTTSEQGIAFVNEMMGGSYGGTQQLSNAEAVVNTFITTYQVSLSQQQFDALVDLVMAYGGYILTSGYRIETLVGSGSYSEVELANAFCAWVKDGAEFSQLRLNRRLREIKLFLYGSYDGVCSTVSFRYVIFYPNGGTLEDNTILCYSLNEAYGSLPLASRSGKYFAGWYTSASGGAHLCNGDVVTDNQTVYARWSDSPVENPNEPGSNDGGYDEFQLRTSEACIQFIKLNEGFCKYAIWDYAQYSIGYGTRCEPWEFPNGITEEEADYRLRQMLQSFEKTIEGIEDKRSEPFSQQQFDALISFTMNLGNQWIGEDKKIYQYVLNGGYTEMEFVNAMGSWASAGGNVLAGLMRRRMDEANMYLNGSYAKGSIRYFGICFKGMEGTADRRVAYYMTGEPLGSLPGASRSGYHLDGWYDKTVGGTQYTGQTIAPSYGSMTLYAHWAEGELPTEPTEPTEPTEDPTGATQEPTEPSEEPTEPSETPTEPTVPTVSFSDVSQSAWYYDYVAQAVHEGLFGGVSESRFAPDNTMTRAMLVTVLHRLAGKPEAAAPSPFQDVQTGQWYDEAVRWAYETKIVNGISQTKFGVNGNVTREQLTTMLYRYAQYYGIDTTAKADISAFKDQGKISGYAVDAMRWAVAEGIVSGDGVNLMPKGNATRAQCAKMMVIFLQKAETQTEEATTEPTEATEATENTTEATEATTEATEATESTTEATESTTEATESTTEATESTTGVTESTTGVTESATEVTESTTEATEAATEPTEAVIEQTEAVSEATP
;
A
#
# COMPACT_ATOMS: atom_id res chain seq x y z
N MET A 1 -31.25 -60.34 -63.78
CA MET A 1 -31.36 -61.11 -62.52
C MET A 1 -30.25 -60.87 -61.48
N LYS A 2 -29.08 -60.27 -61.81
CA LYS A 2 -28.06 -59.91 -60.78
C LYS A 2 -28.16 -58.49 -60.18
N ARG A 3 -29.16 -57.68 -60.58
CA ARG A 3 -29.42 -56.35 -59.98
C ARG A 3 -30.64 -56.29 -59.03
N ILE A 4 -31.32 -57.42 -58.80
CA ILE A 4 -32.49 -57.49 -57.90
C ILE A 4 -32.15 -58.16 -56.54
N PHE A 5 -31.07 -58.95 -56.47
CA PHE A 5 -30.65 -59.61 -55.23
C PHE A 5 -29.88 -58.71 -54.25
N GLY A 6 -29.28 -57.60 -54.72
CA GLY A 6 -28.59 -56.65 -53.84
C GLY A 6 -29.53 -55.79 -53.01
N SER A 7 -30.75 -55.51 -53.51
CA SER A 7 -31.72 -54.66 -52.81
C SER A 7 -32.62 -55.45 -51.85
N ILE A 8 -32.73 -56.77 -51.99
CA ILE A 8 -33.53 -57.62 -51.10
C ILE A 8 -32.74 -57.99 -49.83
N LEU A 9 -31.41 -58.14 -49.90
CA LEU A 9 -30.58 -58.39 -48.71
C LEU A 9 -30.47 -57.15 -47.80
N LEU A 10 -30.57 -55.94 -48.36
CA LEU A 10 -30.59 -54.70 -47.58
C LEU A 10 -31.93 -54.47 -46.85
N ILE A 11 -33.05 -54.96 -47.41
CA ILE A 11 -34.39 -54.82 -46.79
C ILE A 11 -34.64 -55.89 -45.72
N VAL A 12 -34.06 -57.09 -45.85
CA VAL A 12 -34.21 -58.15 -44.82
C VAL A 12 -33.35 -57.85 -43.57
N CYS A 13 -32.21 -57.18 -43.71
CA CYS A 13 -31.45 -56.68 -42.55
C CYS A 13 -32.08 -55.47 -41.85
N LEU A 14 -32.99 -54.73 -42.51
CA LEU A 14 -33.72 -53.60 -41.93
C LEU A 14 -35.02 -54.01 -41.21
N ILE A 15 -35.54 -55.23 -41.43
CA ILE A 15 -36.81 -55.69 -40.83
C ILE A 15 -36.59 -56.76 -39.74
N ALA A 16 -35.43 -57.42 -39.68
CA ALA A 16 -35.10 -58.40 -38.62
C ALA A 16 -34.50 -57.78 -37.33
N GLY A 17 -34.42 -56.45 -37.22
CA GLY A 17 -33.96 -55.73 -36.02
C GLY A 17 -35.08 -55.28 -35.06
N PHE A 18 -36.35 -55.49 -35.41
CA PHE A 18 -37.52 -55.12 -34.61
C PHE A 18 -38.19 -56.34 -33.98
N VAL A 19 -37.48 -57.01 -33.07
CA VAL A 19 -38.13 -57.72 -31.96
C VAL A 19 -37.42 -57.23 -30.71
N GLN A 20 -38.08 -56.31 -30.00
CA GLN A 20 -37.66 -55.85 -28.70
C GLN A 20 -37.46 -57.09 -27.80
N PRO A 21 -36.31 -57.28 -27.13
CA PRO A 21 -36.36 -58.03 -25.88
C PRO A 21 -37.34 -57.26 -24.99
N ALA A 22 -38.27 -57.98 -24.35
CA ALA A 22 -39.18 -57.40 -23.39
C ALA A 22 -38.40 -56.39 -22.53
N PHE A 23 -38.82 -55.13 -22.56
CA PHE A 23 -38.32 -54.12 -21.64
C PHE A 23 -38.40 -54.76 -20.26
N ALA A 24 -37.24 -55.13 -19.70
CA ALA A 24 -37.11 -55.06 -18.27
C ALA A 24 -37.60 -53.66 -17.93
N ALA A 25 -38.58 -53.55 -17.03
CA ALA A 25 -39.00 -52.27 -16.49
C ALA A 25 -37.72 -51.47 -16.24
N PRO A 26 -37.62 -50.20 -16.69
CA PRO A 26 -36.44 -49.41 -16.40
C PRO A 26 -36.22 -49.58 -14.91
N GLU A 27 -35.08 -50.17 -14.52
CA GLU A 27 -34.67 -50.14 -13.13
C GLU A 27 -34.79 -48.67 -12.78
N THR A 28 -35.71 -48.36 -11.87
CA THR A 28 -35.82 -47.06 -11.27
C THR A 28 -34.49 -46.89 -10.55
N ARG A 29 -33.45 -46.40 -11.25
CA ARG A 29 -32.28 -45.84 -10.61
C ARG A 29 -32.87 -44.77 -9.72
N ASN A 30 -32.84 -45.02 -8.41
CA ASN A 30 -33.18 -44.03 -7.41
C ASN A 30 -32.32 -42.81 -7.76
N VAL A 31 -32.91 -41.80 -8.38
CA VAL A 31 -32.22 -40.54 -8.64
C VAL A 31 -32.05 -39.93 -7.26
N GLN A 32 -30.83 -40.00 -6.75
CA GLN A 32 -30.49 -39.44 -5.45
C GLN A 32 -30.84 -37.95 -5.51
N THR A 33 -31.83 -37.55 -4.72
CA THR A 33 -32.19 -36.14 -4.58
C THR A 33 -31.25 -35.58 -3.51
N TYR A 34 -30.46 -34.60 -3.90
CA TYR A 34 -29.48 -33.97 -3.01
C TYR A 34 -30.10 -32.73 -2.36
N THR A 35 -29.65 -32.46 -1.15
CA THR A 35 -29.81 -31.16 -0.48
C THR A 35 -28.42 -30.62 -0.21
N THR A 36 -28.30 -29.30 -0.09
CA THR A 36 -27.02 -28.66 0.20
C THR A 36 -26.53 -29.08 1.57
N SER A 37 -25.28 -29.53 1.67
CA SER A 37 -24.73 -29.96 2.95
C SER A 37 -24.54 -28.77 3.92
N GLU A 38 -24.37 -29.01 5.22
CA GLU A 38 -24.06 -27.93 6.18
C GLU A 38 -22.80 -27.16 5.79
N GLN A 39 -21.79 -27.86 5.27
CA GLN A 39 -20.56 -27.25 4.75
C GLN A 39 -20.83 -26.45 3.47
N GLY A 40 -21.69 -26.95 2.57
CA GLY A 40 -22.17 -26.23 1.40
C GLY A 40 -22.93 -24.96 1.76
N ILE A 41 -23.79 -25.00 2.79
CA ILE A 41 -24.50 -23.83 3.31
C ILE A 41 -23.52 -22.79 3.86
N ALA A 42 -22.52 -23.23 4.64
CA ALA A 42 -21.46 -22.36 5.15
C ALA A 42 -20.66 -21.72 4.00
N PHE A 43 -20.31 -22.51 2.99
CA PHE A 43 -19.63 -22.03 1.78
C PHE A 43 -20.47 -20.97 1.04
N VAL A 44 -21.75 -21.24 0.77
CA VAL A 44 -22.65 -20.28 0.12
C VAL A 44 -22.78 -18.98 0.92
N ASN A 45 -22.94 -19.07 2.26
CA ASN A 45 -23.00 -17.89 3.13
C ASN A 45 -21.70 -17.06 3.07
N GLU A 46 -20.54 -17.72 3.09
CA GLU A 46 -19.24 -17.07 2.96
C GLU A 46 -19.15 -16.33 1.61
N MET A 47 -19.47 -17.01 0.50
CA MET A 47 -19.34 -16.44 -0.84
C MET A 47 -20.37 -15.34 -1.14
N MET A 48 -21.46 -15.26 -0.37
CA MET A 48 -22.50 -14.23 -0.48
C MET A 48 -22.31 -13.05 0.50
N GLY A 49 -21.27 -13.06 1.34
CA GLY A 49 -20.96 -11.97 2.27
C GLY A 49 -21.87 -11.89 3.50
N GLY A 50 -22.51 -13.00 3.89
CA GLY A 50 -23.43 -13.06 5.04
C GLY A 50 -24.59 -14.04 4.83
N SER A 51 -25.63 -13.94 5.66
CA SER A 51 -26.84 -14.76 5.54
C SER A 51 -27.55 -14.48 4.20
N TYR A 52 -27.70 -15.50 3.35
CA TYR A 52 -28.55 -15.39 2.16
C TYR A 52 -30.02 -15.12 2.56
N GLY A 53 -30.78 -14.48 1.67
CA GLY A 53 -32.12 -13.92 1.91
C GLY A 53 -33.27 -14.93 2.07
N GLY A 54 -33.05 -16.03 2.81
CA GLY A 54 -34.07 -16.99 3.21
C GLY A 54 -33.93 -18.38 2.58
N THR A 55 -34.40 -19.40 3.30
CA THR A 55 -34.39 -20.83 2.93
C THR A 55 -35.00 -21.13 1.54
N GLN A 56 -35.94 -20.31 1.07
CA GLN A 56 -36.59 -20.50 -0.22
C GLN A 56 -35.65 -20.34 -1.43
N GLN A 57 -34.67 -19.43 -1.37
CA GLN A 57 -33.73 -19.23 -2.48
C GLN A 57 -32.80 -20.44 -2.65
N LEU A 58 -32.31 -20.97 -1.52
CA LEU A 58 -31.49 -22.17 -1.50
C LEU A 58 -32.27 -23.37 -2.04
N SER A 59 -33.51 -23.59 -1.58
CA SER A 59 -34.35 -24.68 -2.09
C SER A 59 -34.67 -24.56 -3.58
N ASN A 60 -34.80 -23.34 -4.11
CA ASN A 60 -34.97 -23.14 -5.55
C ASN A 60 -33.69 -23.53 -6.32
N ALA A 61 -32.50 -23.17 -5.81
CA ALA A 61 -31.24 -23.54 -6.43
C ALA A 61 -31.01 -25.06 -6.38
N GLU A 62 -31.29 -25.72 -5.25
CA GLU A 62 -31.27 -27.19 -5.11
C GLU A 62 -32.19 -27.86 -6.14
N ALA A 63 -33.41 -27.33 -6.33
CA ALA A 63 -34.36 -27.87 -7.29
C ALA A 63 -33.84 -27.77 -8.74
N VAL A 64 -33.17 -26.67 -9.09
CA VAL A 64 -32.54 -26.50 -10.41
C VAL A 64 -31.46 -27.55 -10.63
N VAL A 65 -30.55 -27.72 -9.67
CA VAL A 65 -29.43 -28.69 -9.81
C VAL A 65 -29.96 -30.12 -9.85
N ASN A 66 -30.94 -30.48 -9.03
CA ASN A 66 -31.58 -31.81 -9.07
C ASN A 66 -32.34 -32.06 -10.40
N THR A 67 -32.96 -31.03 -10.97
CA THR A 67 -33.58 -31.13 -12.31
C THR A 67 -32.52 -31.41 -13.35
N PHE A 68 -31.42 -30.66 -13.35
CA PHE A 68 -30.28 -30.88 -14.23
C PHE A 68 -29.72 -32.31 -14.13
N ILE A 69 -29.51 -32.81 -12.90
CA ILE A 69 -29.08 -34.20 -12.64
C ILE A 69 -30.01 -35.21 -13.30
N THR A 70 -31.32 -35.02 -13.14
CA THR A 70 -32.34 -35.92 -13.70
C THR A 70 -32.38 -35.85 -15.23
N THR A 71 -32.32 -34.64 -15.79
CA THR A 71 -32.37 -34.40 -17.24
C THR A 71 -31.19 -35.03 -17.97
N TYR A 72 -29.99 -34.88 -17.43
CA TYR A 72 -28.76 -35.39 -18.04
C TYR A 72 -28.34 -36.79 -17.55
N GLN A 73 -29.05 -37.34 -16.55
CA GLN A 73 -28.76 -38.64 -15.93
C GLN A 73 -27.32 -38.75 -15.38
N VAL A 74 -26.80 -37.64 -14.87
CA VAL A 74 -25.45 -37.55 -14.29
C VAL A 74 -25.47 -37.93 -12.81
N SER A 75 -24.32 -38.36 -12.29
CA SER A 75 -24.14 -38.62 -10.86
C SER A 75 -23.08 -37.67 -10.32
N LEU A 76 -23.42 -36.88 -9.31
CA LEU A 76 -22.52 -35.90 -8.69
C LEU A 76 -22.09 -36.35 -7.29
N SER A 77 -20.90 -35.95 -6.86
CA SER A 77 -20.56 -35.97 -5.44
C SER A 77 -21.33 -34.87 -4.68
N GLN A 78 -21.36 -34.95 -3.35
CA GLN A 78 -21.97 -33.89 -2.54
C GLN A 78 -21.28 -32.53 -2.78
N GLN A 79 -19.96 -32.51 -2.89
CA GLN A 79 -19.18 -31.30 -3.14
C GLN A 79 -19.45 -30.71 -4.53
N GLN A 80 -19.59 -31.57 -5.55
CA GLN A 80 -19.98 -31.14 -6.89
C GLN A 80 -21.38 -30.53 -6.91
N PHE A 81 -22.32 -31.16 -6.19
CA PHE A 81 -23.67 -30.62 -6.01
C PHE A 81 -23.63 -29.25 -5.32
N ASP A 82 -22.92 -29.13 -4.20
CA ASP A 82 -22.83 -27.90 -3.42
C ASP A 82 -22.16 -26.75 -4.22
N ALA A 83 -21.14 -27.06 -5.03
CA ALA A 83 -20.51 -26.09 -5.93
C ALA A 83 -21.47 -25.59 -7.04
N LEU A 84 -22.29 -26.48 -7.62
CA LEU A 84 -23.30 -26.07 -8.61
C LEU A 84 -24.43 -25.27 -7.97
N VAL A 85 -24.81 -25.57 -6.73
CA VAL A 85 -25.79 -24.76 -6.00
C VAL A 85 -25.27 -23.34 -5.78
N ASP A 86 -24.00 -23.16 -5.36
CA ASP A 86 -23.42 -21.81 -5.21
C ASP A 86 -23.42 -21.05 -6.54
N LEU A 87 -23.06 -21.72 -7.62
CA LEU A 87 -23.07 -21.15 -8.98
C LEU A 87 -24.48 -20.70 -9.39
N VAL A 88 -25.50 -21.53 -9.15
CA VAL A 88 -26.91 -21.21 -9.44
C VAL A 88 -27.41 -20.09 -8.53
N MET A 89 -26.98 -20.03 -7.27
CA MET A 89 -27.31 -18.93 -6.37
C MET A 89 -26.71 -17.60 -6.84
N ALA A 90 -25.50 -17.63 -7.42
CA ALA A 90 -24.80 -16.44 -7.91
C ALA A 90 -25.38 -15.88 -9.22
N TYR A 91 -25.82 -16.75 -10.14
CA TYR A 91 -26.18 -16.36 -11.50
C TYR A 91 -27.58 -16.79 -11.94
N GLY A 92 -28.29 -17.60 -11.16
CA GLY A 92 -29.60 -18.14 -11.52
C GLY A 92 -29.53 -19.45 -12.33
N GLY A 93 -30.69 -20.12 -12.46
CA GLY A 93 -30.76 -21.47 -13.01
C GLY A 93 -30.56 -21.61 -14.51
N TYR A 94 -30.52 -20.50 -15.27
CA TYR A 94 -30.31 -20.55 -16.72
C TYR A 94 -28.93 -21.11 -17.08
N ILE A 95 -27.95 -21.02 -16.18
CA ILE A 95 -26.59 -21.53 -16.39
C ILE A 95 -26.53 -23.05 -16.56
N LEU A 96 -27.58 -23.77 -16.12
CA LEU A 96 -27.75 -25.22 -16.26
C LEU A 96 -28.94 -25.62 -17.16
N THR A 97 -29.58 -24.68 -17.87
CA THR A 97 -30.80 -24.97 -18.65
C THR A 97 -30.88 -24.28 -20.02
N SER A 98 -29.82 -23.60 -20.46
CA SER A 98 -29.83 -22.73 -21.65
C SER A 98 -28.68 -23.01 -22.62
N GLY A 99 -28.08 -24.20 -22.56
CA GLY A 99 -27.00 -24.64 -23.44
C GLY A 99 -25.64 -24.00 -23.13
N TYR A 100 -25.44 -23.50 -21.91
CA TYR A 100 -24.14 -22.94 -21.52
C TYR A 100 -23.07 -24.03 -21.46
N ARG A 101 -21.81 -23.64 -21.58
CA ARG A 101 -20.69 -24.59 -21.66
C ARG A 101 -20.60 -25.50 -20.44
N ILE A 102 -20.91 -24.98 -19.24
CA ILE A 102 -20.90 -25.78 -18.02
C ILE A 102 -22.02 -26.85 -18.01
N GLU A 103 -23.23 -26.50 -18.46
CA GLU A 103 -24.34 -27.46 -18.63
C GLU A 103 -23.95 -28.59 -19.58
N THR A 104 -23.33 -28.24 -20.72
CA THR A 104 -22.92 -29.21 -21.73
C THR A 104 -21.81 -30.14 -21.20
N LEU A 105 -20.77 -29.57 -20.59
CA LEU A 105 -19.63 -30.35 -20.07
C LEU A 105 -20.09 -31.27 -18.93
N VAL A 106 -20.69 -30.72 -17.88
CA VAL A 106 -21.14 -31.51 -16.73
C VAL A 106 -22.22 -32.50 -17.15
N GLY A 107 -23.16 -32.11 -18.02
CA GLY A 107 -24.26 -32.96 -18.48
C GLY A 107 -23.82 -34.13 -19.35
N SER A 108 -22.70 -33.98 -20.08
CA SER A 108 -22.09 -35.08 -20.83
C SER A 108 -21.28 -36.03 -19.95
N GLY A 109 -20.84 -35.58 -18.76
CA GLY A 109 -19.89 -36.29 -17.90
C GLY A 109 -18.48 -36.43 -18.49
N SER A 110 -18.18 -35.77 -19.62
CA SER A 110 -16.90 -35.86 -20.31
C SER A 110 -16.27 -34.47 -20.44
N TYR A 111 -15.29 -34.19 -19.60
CA TYR A 111 -14.55 -32.94 -19.57
C TYR A 111 -13.15 -33.15 -18.99
N SER A 112 -12.18 -32.37 -19.45
CA SER A 112 -10.92 -32.17 -18.73
C SER A 112 -11.08 -31.13 -17.61
N GLU A 113 -10.17 -31.14 -16.63
CA GLU A 113 -10.16 -30.14 -15.54
C GLU A 113 -10.06 -28.71 -16.10
N VAL A 114 -9.23 -28.52 -17.14
CA VAL A 114 -9.04 -27.21 -17.79
C VAL A 114 -10.29 -26.75 -18.53
N GLU A 115 -10.99 -27.64 -19.25
CA GLU A 115 -12.24 -27.29 -19.94
C GLU A 115 -13.33 -26.86 -18.95
N LEU A 116 -13.43 -27.59 -17.83
CA LEU A 116 -14.40 -27.24 -16.80
C LEU A 116 -14.01 -25.94 -16.10
N ALA A 117 -12.75 -25.77 -15.71
CA ALA A 117 -12.25 -24.53 -15.10
C ALA A 117 -12.53 -23.32 -16.01
N ASN A 118 -12.28 -23.44 -17.31
CA ASN A 118 -12.61 -22.40 -18.29
C ASN A 118 -14.12 -22.11 -18.38
N ALA A 119 -14.98 -23.11 -18.23
CA ALA A 119 -16.43 -22.91 -18.21
C ALA A 119 -16.91 -22.14 -16.97
N PHE A 120 -16.30 -22.36 -15.80
CA PHE A 120 -16.54 -21.56 -14.60
C PHE A 120 -16.00 -20.13 -14.74
N CYS A 121 -14.77 -19.99 -15.25
CA CYS A 121 -14.10 -18.70 -15.45
C CYS A 121 -14.77 -17.81 -16.52
N ALA A 122 -15.74 -18.32 -17.28
CA ALA A 122 -16.57 -17.48 -18.15
C ALA A 122 -17.40 -16.44 -17.39
N TRP A 123 -17.60 -16.64 -16.08
CA TRP A 123 -18.49 -15.86 -15.23
C TRP A 123 -17.71 -15.02 -14.20
N VAL A 124 -16.73 -14.26 -14.68
CA VAL A 124 -15.81 -13.44 -13.86
C VAL A 124 -15.95 -11.94 -14.10
N LYS A 125 -16.85 -11.53 -15.00
CA LYS A 125 -17.12 -10.12 -15.30
C LYS A 125 -18.26 -9.57 -14.45
N ASP A 126 -18.18 -8.29 -14.09
CA ASP A 126 -19.27 -7.50 -13.53
C ASP A 126 -19.65 -6.41 -14.53
N GLY A 127 -20.78 -6.58 -15.21
CA GLY A 127 -21.06 -5.81 -16.42
C GLY A 127 -20.04 -6.09 -17.53
N ALA A 128 -19.38 -5.04 -18.04
CA ALA A 128 -18.37 -5.15 -19.09
C ALA A 128 -16.95 -5.41 -18.55
N GLU A 129 -16.71 -5.26 -17.25
CA GLU A 129 -15.37 -5.24 -16.67
C GLU A 129 -15.04 -6.52 -15.89
N PHE A 130 -13.75 -6.84 -15.81
CA PHE A 130 -13.23 -7.96 -15.01
C PHE A 130 -13.40 -7.69 -13.51
N SER A 131 -13.78 -8.72 -12.73
CA SER A 131 -13.88 -8.64 -11.28
C SER A 131 -13.00 -9.68 -10.60
N GLN A 132 -11.97 -9.22 -9.88
CA GLN A 132 -11.11 -10.09 -9.06
C GLN A 132 -11.89 -10.84 -7.99
N LEU A 133 -12.94 -10.23 -7.42
CA LEU A 133 -13.81 -10.88 -6.44
C LEU A 133 -14.57 -12.07 -7.06
N ARG A 134 -15.11 -11.89 -8.27
CA ARG A 134 -15.81 -12.97 -8.99
C ARG A 134 -14.83 -14.08 -9.38
N LEU A 135 -13.61 -13.76 -9.81
CA LEU A 135 -12.56 -14.76 -10.07
C LEU A 135 -12.23 -15.58 -8.82
N ASN A 136 -11.99 -14.93 -7.68
CA ASN A 136 -11.70 -15.62 -6.42
C ASN A 136 -12.84 -16.59 -6.05
N ARG A 137 -14.09 -16.19 -6.29
CA ARG A 137 -15.26 -17.06 -6.11
C ARG A 137 -15.29 -18.24 -7.08
N ARG A 138 -15.05 -18.00 -8.38
CA ARG A 138 -15.01 -19.10 -9.36
C ARG A 138 -13.91 -20.10 -9.03
N LEU A 139 -12.73 -19.65 -8.61
CA LEU A 139 -11.64 -20.54 -8.21
C LEU A 139 -12.00 -21.40 -6.99
N ARG A 140 -12.73 -20.85 -6.02
CA ARG A 140 -13.26 -21.61 -4.86
C ARG A 140 -14.26 -22.68 -5.31
N GLU A 141 -15.20 -22.35 -6.18
CA GLU A 141 -16.17 -23.33 -6.72
C GLU A 141 -15.51 -24.42 -7.57
N ILE A 142 -14.54 -24.06 -8.43
CA ILE A 142 -13.79 -25.03 -9.24
C ILE A 142 -13.06 -26.01 -8.33
N LYS A 143 -12.41 -25.53 -7.27
CA LYS A 143 -11.69 -26.37 -6.31
C LYS A 143 -12.65 -27.26 -5.51
N LEU A 144 -13.82 -26.76 -5.14
CA LEU A 144 -14.85 -27.57 -4.50
C LEU A 144 -15.35 -28.66 -5.47
N PHE A 145 -15.62 -28.32 -6.73
CA PHE A 145 -16.16 -29.24 -7.72
C PHE A 145 -15.16 -30.31 -8.16
N LEU A 146 -13.91 -29.93 -8.44
CA LEU A 146 -12.88 -30.85 -8.95
C LEU A 146 -12.14 -31.60 -7.84
N TYR A 147 -11.87 -30.93 -6.70
CA TYR A 147 -11.00 -31.47 -5.64
C TYR A 147 -11.71 -31.65 -4.29
N GLY A 148 -12.98 -31.25 -4.16
CA GLY A 148 -13.75 -31.41 -2.93
C GLY A 148 -13.31 -30.50 -1.78
N SER A 149 -12.57 -29.42 -2.05
CA SER A 149 -12.03 -28.51 -1.03
C SER A 149 -12.96 -27.31 -0.80
N TYR A 150 -13.56 -27.24 0.40
CA TYR A 150 -14.38 -26.10 0.83
C TYR A 150 -13.56 -24.88 1.21
N ASP A 151 -12.38 -25.08 1.80
CA ASP A 151 -11.47 -24.01 2.23
C ASP A 151 -10.67 -23.40 1.07
N GLY A 152 -10.69 -24.03 -0.11
CA GLY A 152 -9.95 -23.62 -1.29
C GLY A 152 -8.45 -23.95 -1.23
N VAL A 153 -7.98 -24.71 -0.24
CA VAL A 153 -6.60 -25.16 -0.13
C VAL A 153 -6.46 -26.53 -0.80
N CYS A 154 -5.65 -26.60 -1.85
CA CYS A 154 -5.36 -27.85 -2.56
C CYS A 154 -3.86 -27.91 -2.88
N SER A 155 -3.19 -29.00 -2.49
CA SER A 155 -1.75 -29.19 -2.74
C SER A 155 -1.43 -29.54 -4.20
N THR A 156 -2.42 -29.92 -5.02
CA THR A 156 -2.23 -30.45 -6.38
C THR A 156 -3.25 -29.89 -7.38
N VAL A 157 -3.33 -28.56 -7.53
CA VAL A 157 -4.13 -27.96 -8.62
C VAL A 157 -3.40 -28.15 -9.95
N SER A 158 -4.02 -28.86 -10.89
CA SER A 158 -3.41 -29.30 -12.16
C SER A 158 -3.37 -28.22 -13.24
N PHE A 159 -3.88 -27.01 -12.96
CA PHE A 159 -3.94 -25.90 -13.92
C PHE A 159 -3.44 -24.59 -13.33
N ARG A 160 -3.12 -23.64 -14.20
CA ARG A 160 -2.91 -22.23 -13.88
C ARG A 160 -3.83 -21.37 -14.72
N TYR A 161 -4.15 -20.17 -14.25
CA TYR A 161 -4.93 -19.21 -15.01
C TYR A 161 -4.06 -18.06 -15.52
N VAL A 162 -4.42 -17.56 -16.70
CA VAL A 162 -3.86 -16.35 -17.30
C VAL A 162 -4.96 -15.32 -17.45
N ILE A 163 -4.73 -14.12 -16.93
CA ILE A 163 -5.61 -12.97 -17.13
C ILE A 163 -5.10 -12.19 -18.36
N PHE A 164 -5.98 -11.99 -19.34
CA PHE A 164 -5.67 -11.32 -20.60
C PHE A 164 -6.26 -9.90 -20.60
N TYR A 165 -5.40 -8.90 -20.48
CA TYR A 165 -5.77 -7.49 -20.60
C TYR A 165 -5.57 -6.99 -22.03
N PRO A 166 -6.63 -6.64 -22.77
CA PRO A 166 -6.51 -6.23 -24.17
C PRO A 166 -5.87 -4.84 -24.36
N ASN A 167 -5.47 -4.15 -23.28
CA ASN A 167 -4.65 -2.94 -23.33
C ASN A 167 -5.12 -1.88 -24.37
N GLY A 168 -6.35 -1.39 -24.21
CA GLY A 168 -6.97 -0.45 -25.16
C GLY A 168 -7.60 -1.09 -26.40
N GLY A 169 -7.58 -2.42 -26.51
CA GLY A 169 -8.38 -3.20 -27.46
C GLY A 169 -9.56 -3.92 -26.81
N THR A 170 -10.07 -4.93 -27.52
CA THR A 170 -11.15 -5.83 -27.12
C THR A 170 -10.71 -7.28 -27.27
N LEU A 171 -11.24 -8.15 -26.41
CA LEU A 171 -11.09 -9.59 -26.49
C LEU A 171 -12.49 -10.19 -26.62
N GLU A 172 -12.76 -10.95 -27.67
CA GLU A 172 -14.09 -11.55 -27.91
C GLU A 172 -14.40 -12.67 -26.91
N ASP A 173 -13.38 -13.43 -26.51
CA ASP A 173 -13.48 -14.55 -25.56
C ASP A 173 -13.27 -14.12 -24.10
N ASN A 174 -13.25 -15.11 -23.19
CA ASN A 174 -13.00 -14.91 -21.77
C ASN A 174 -11.68 -14.15 -21.55
N THR A 175 -11.72 -13.11 -20.71
CA THR A 175 -10.52 -12.38 -20.24
C THR A 175 -9.64 -13.21 -19.31
N ILE A 176 -10.01 -14.47 -19.04
CA ILE A 176 -9.28 -15.41 -18.20
C ILE A 176 -9.39 -16.79 -18.81
N LEU A 177 -8.25 -17.43 -19.04
CA LEU A 177 -8.19 -18.82 -19.46
C LEU A 177 -7.31 -19.63 -18.52
N CYS A 178 -7.75 -20.84 -18.22
CA CYS A 178 -7.00 -21.86 -17.52
C CYS A 178 -6.23 -22.74 -18.53
N TYR A 179 -5.04 -23.17 -18.13
CA TYR A 179 -4.13 -24.03 -18.89
C TYR A 179 -3.53 -25.09 -17.97
N SER A 180 -3.24 -26.28 -18.50
CA SER A 180 -2.62 -27.37 -17.75
C SER A 180 -1.24 -26.94 -17.23
N LEU A 181 -0.98 -27.19 -15.95
CA LEU A 181 0.31 -26.94 -15.33
C LEU A 181 1.40 -27.83 -15.97
N ASN A 182 2.56 -27.25 -16.24
CA ASN A 182 3.72 -27.89 -16.87
C ASN A 182 3.51 -28.38 -18.31
N GLU A 183 2.47 -27.92 -18.99
CA GLU A 183 2.27 -28.10 -20.43
C GLU A 183 2.43 -26.77 -21.18
N ALA A 184 2.51 -26.81 -22.51
CA ALA A 184 2.56 -25.60 -23.32
C ALA A 184 1.19 -24.90 -23.36
N TYR A 185 1.16 -23.57 -23.48
CA TYR A 185 -0.07 -22.79 -23.61
C TYR A 185 -0.95 -23.23 -24.79
N GLY A 186 -0.34 -23.72 -25.87
CA GLY A 186 -1.02 -24.24 -27.04
C GLY A 186 -1.59 -23.13 -27.91
N SER A 187 -2.81 -22.67 -27.64
CA SER A 187 -3.45 -21.61 -28.43
C SER A 187 -3.88 -20.46 -27.54
N LEU A 188 -3.03 -19.43 -27.50
CA LEU A 188 -3.34 -18.16 -26.86
C LEU A 188 -4.40 -17.40 -27.67
N PRO A 189 -5.31 -16.67 -27.02
CA PRO A 189 -6.38 -15.95 -27.71
C PRO A 189 -5.82 -14.77 -28.53
N LEU A 190 -6.63 -14.21 -29.43
CA LEU A 190 -6.28 -13.01 -30.20
C LEU A 190 -7.14 -11.83 -29.75
N ALA A 191 -6.50 -10.68 -29.52
CA ALA A 191 -7.21 -9.44 -29.25
C ALA A 191 -7.41 -8.62 -30.54
N SER A 192 -8.38 -7.71 -30.55
CA SER A 192 -8.62 -6.75 -31.63
C SER A 192 -8.61 -5.31 -31.15
N ARG A 193 -8.09 -4.37 -31.94
CA ARG A 193 -8.14 -2.92 -31.65
C ARG A 193 -8.31 -2.14 -32.94
N SER A 194 -9.22 -1.16 -32.94
CA SER A 194 -9.47 -0.35 -34.13
C SER A 194 -8.20 0.38 -34.58
N GLY A 195 -7.80 0.18 -35.84
CA GLY A 195 -6.65 0.85 -36.46
C GLY A 195 -5.27 0.32 -36.07
N LYS A 196 -5.17 -0.82 -35.38
CA LYS A 196 -3.90 -1.44 -34.97
C LYS A 196 -3.90 -2.95 -35.25
N TYR A 197 -2.71 -3.54 -35.35
CA TYR A 197 -2.53 -4.99 -35.47
C TYR A 197 -2.14 -5.58 -34.12
N PHE A 198 -2.74 -6.70 -33.74
CA PHE A 198 -2.38 -7.41 -32.52
C PHE A 198 -0.97 -7.99 -32.65
N ALA A 199 -0.10 -7.66 -31.69
CA ALA A 199 1.33 -8.00 -31.73
C ALA A 199 1.73 -9.03 -30.66
N GLY A 200 0.77 -9.61 -29.95
CA GLY A 200 1.02 -10.68 -28.98
C GLY A 200 0.70 -10.30 -27.55
N TRP A 201 0.95 -11.24 -26.65
CA TRP A 201 0.73 -11.10 -25.21
C TRP A 201 2.04 -10.95 -24.46
N TYR A 202 2.10 -10.00 -23.53
CA TYR A 202 3.33 -9.69 -22.80
C TYR A 202 3.09 -9.66 -21.30
N THR A 203 4.08 -10.03 -20.50
CA THR A 203 3.97 -10.09 -19.03
C THR A 203 3.83 -8.73 -18.34
N SER A 204 3.87 -7.62 -19.10
CA SER A 204 3.68 -6.25 -18.61
C SER A 204 2.92 -5.42 -19.65
N ALA A 205 2.17 -4.41 -19.20
CA ALA A 205 1.45 -3.46 -20.07
C ALA A 205 2.41 -2.67 -20.99
N SER A 206 3.64 -2.46 -20.53
CA SER A 206 4.79 -1.92 -21.26
C SER A 206 6.03 -2.76 -21.00
N GLY A 207 6.71 -3.19 -22.07
CA GLY A 207 7.80 -4.17 -21.95
C GLY A 207 7.29 -5.59 -21.69
N GLY A 208 7.99 -6.33 -20.84
CA GLY A 208 7.66 -7.71 -20.47
C GLY A 208 8.17 -8.74 -21.47
N ALA A 209 8.22 -10.00 -21.02
CA ALA A 209 8.53 -11.13 -21.88
C ALA A 209 7.31 -11.42 -22.77
N HIS A 210 7.57 -11.75 -24.04
CA HIS A 210 6.55 -12.20 -24.98
C HIS A 210 6.10 -13.61 -24.60
N LEU A 211 4.80 -13.76 -24.35
CA LEU A 211 4.18 -15.04 -24.07
C LEU A 211 3.78 -15.71 -25.38
N CYS A 212 4.40 -16.86 -25.66
CA CYS A 212 4.19 -17.64 -26.86
C CYS A 212 3.32 -18.88 -26.59
N ASN A 213 2.69 -19.39 -27.66
CA ASN A 213 1.94 -20.64 -27.67
C ASN A 213 2.77 -21.84 -27.14
N GLY A 214 4.08 -21.85 -27.42
CA GLY A 214 5.00 -22.90 -27.01
C GLY A 214 5.52 -22.80 -25.58
N ASP A 215 5.27 -21.69 -24.87
CA ASP A 215 5.79 -21.49 -23.52
C ASP A 215 5.10 -22.42 -22.52
N VAL A 216 5.87 -22.87 -21.53
CA VAL A 216 5.40 -23.81 -20.51
C VAL A 216 4.68 -23.04 -19.39
N VAL A 217 3.50 -23.52 -19.03
CA VAL A 217 2.68 -22.94 -17.97
C VAL A 217 3.25 -23.35 -16.61
N THR A 218 3.81 -22.41 -15.85
CA THR A 218 4.33 -22.68 -14.48
C THR A 218 3.47 -22.04 -13.40
N ASP A 219 3.01 -20.82 -13.64
CA ASP A 219 2.38 -19.97 -12.64
C ASP A 219 1.12 -19.28 -13.16
N ASN A 220 0.31 -18.78 -12.23
CA ASN A 220 -0.78 -17.88 -12.58
C ASN A 220 -0.17 -16.55 -12.96
N GLN A 221 -0.61 -15.96 -14.07
CA GLN A 221 -0.04 -14.69 -14.51
C GLN A 221 -1.05 -13.79 -15.18
N THR A 222 -0.64 -12.54 -15.35
CA THR A 222 -1.39 -11.52 -16.08
C THR A 222 -0.58 -11.12 -17.28
N VAL A 223 -1.21 -11.07 -18.44
CA VAL A 223 -0.59 -10.62 -19.69
C VAL A 223 -1.41 -9.53 -20.35
N TYR A 224 -0.72 -8.73 -21.14
CA TYR A 224 -1.23 -7.52 -21.75
C TYR A 224 -1.03 -7.60 -23.26
N ALA A 225 -2.06 -7.22 -24.02
CA ALA A 225 -1.97 -7.16 -25.46
C ALA A 225 -1.00 -6.06 -25.89
N ARG A 226 -0.13 -6.36 -26.85
CA ARG A 226 0.60 -5.35 -27.61
C ARG A 226 -0.04 -5.09 -28.96
N TRP A 227 0.23 -3.89 -29.47
CA TRP A 227 -0.36 -3.36 -30.68
C TRP A 227 0.72 -2.77 -31.58
N SER A 228 0.75 -3.18 -32.85
CA SER A 228 1.65 -2.65 -33.87
C SER A 228 0.89 -1.79 -34.90
N ASP A 229 1.61 -0.84 -35.49
CA ASP A 229 1.15 -0.05 -36.64
C ASP A 229 1.30 -0.81 -37.98
N SER A 230 2.08 -1.89 -37.98
CA SER A 230 2.28 -2.76 -39.15
C SER A 230 1.69 -4.16 -38.90
N PRO A 231 1.29 -4.89 -39.95
CA PRO A 231 0.84 -6.27 -39.80
C PRO A 231 1.89 -7.15 -39.12
N VAL A 232 1.49 -7.88 -38.08
CA VAL A 232 2.33 -8.86 -37.38
C VAL A 232 1.91 -10.26 -37.80
N GLU A 233 2.82 -11.02 -38.41
CA GLU A 233 2.60 -12.43 -38.69
C GLU A 233 2.81 -13.26 -37.43
N ASN A 234 1.86 -14.13 -37.12
CA ASN A 234 1.91 -15.07 -35.99
C ASN A 234 2.24 -14.42 -34.63
N PRO A 235 1.39 -13.51 -34.11
CA PRO A 235 1.69 -12.69 -32.92
C PRO A 235 1.86 -13.47 -31.60
N ASN A 236 1.53 -14.76 -31.56
CA ASN A 236 1.71 -15.62 -30.39
C ASN A 236 2.84 -16.67 -30.61
N GLU A 237 3.69 -16.47 -31.62
CA GLU A 237 4.83 -17.35 -31.93
C GLU A 237 6.16 -16.61 -31.71
N PRO A 238 7.25 -17.32 -31.37
CA PRO A 238 8.55 -16.70 -31.13
C PRO A 238 9.07 -16.01 -32.39
N GLY A 239 9.59 -14.78 -32.22
CA GLY A 239 10.15 -14.00 -33.32
C GLY A 239 9.12 -13.27 -34.18
N SER A 240 7.89 -13.09 -33.69
CA SER A 240 6.93 -12.16 -34.29
C SER A 240 7.53 -10.74 -34.23
N ASN A 241 8.12 -10.29 -35.34
CA ASN A 241 8.75 -8.98 -35.46
C ASN A 241 7.70 -7.87 -35.33
N ASP A 242 7.60 -7.31 -34.13
CA ASP A 242 6.69 -6.22 -33.72
C ASP A 242 6.88 -4.95 -34.58
N GLY A 243 8.11 -4.58 -34.97
CA GLY A 243 8.33 -3.31 -35.67
C GLY A 243 7.92 -2.06 -34.86
N GLY A 244 7.52 -2.21 -33.59
CA GLY A 244 7.25 -1.18 -32.60
C GLY A 244 8.02 -1.47 -31.31
N TYR A 245 8.70 -0.43 -30.80
CA TYR A 245 9.48 -0.43 -29.57
C TYR A 245 10.51 -1.56 -29.46
N ASP A 246 11.70 -1.33 -30.02
CA ASP A 246 12.90 -2.15 -29.86
C ASP A 246 13.01 -2.73 -28.44
N GLU A 247 13.24 -4.04 -28.35
CA GLU A 247 13.58 -4.69 -27.09
C GLU A 247 14.86 -4.03 -26.54
N PHE A 248 14.72 -3.25 -25.47
CA PHE A 248 15.87 -2.65 -24.81
C PHE A 248 16.64 -3.75 -24.07
N GLN A 249 17.77 -4.16 -24.65
CA GLN A 249 18.77 -4.96 -23.93
C GLN A 249 19.53 -4.01 -22.99
N LEU A 250 18.92 -3.67 -21.85
CA LEU A 250 19.55 -2.88 -20.78
C LEU A 250 20.32 -3.81 -19.84
N ARG A 251 21.51 -3.37 -19.40
CA ARG A 251 22.19 -3.96 -18.24
C ARG A 251 21.57 -3.49 -16.93
N THR A 252 20.94 -2.32 -16.93
CA THR A 252 20.24 -1.74 -15.78
C THR A 252 19.15 -2.70 -15.33
N SER A 253 19.20 -3.13 -14.07
CA SER A 253 18.26 -4.13 -13.57
C SER A 253 16.84 -3.56 -13.44
N GLU A 254 15.83 -4.43 -13.51
CA GLU A 254 14.45 -4.00 -13.29
C GLU A 254 14.26 -3.41 -11.88
N ALA A 255 14.98 -3.92 -10.87
CA ALA A 255 14.97 -3.36 -9.52
C ALA A 255 15.47 -1.90 -9.51
N CYS A 256 16.52 -1.59 -10.26
CA CYS A 256 17.00 -0.22 -10.44
C CYS A 256 15.97 0.66 -11.16
N ILE A 257 15.35 0.16 -12.22
CA ILE A 257 14.31 0.90 -12.95
C ILE A 257 13.14 1.25 -12.02
N GLN A 258 12.69 0.31 -11.18
CA GLN A 258 11.65 0.58 -10.18
C GLN A 258 12.13 1.55 -9.10
N PHE A 259 13.37 1.44 -8.64
CA PHE A 259 13.97 2.40 -7.72
C PHE A 259 13.97 3.83 -8.29
N ILE A 260 14.33 3.98 -9.57
CA ILE A 260 14.32 5.26 -10.27
C ILE A 260 12.88 5.79 -10.35
N LYS A 261 11.92 4.98 -10.81
CA LYS A 261 10.49 5.38 -10.89
C LYS A 261 9.93 5.84 -9.54
N LEU A 262 10.29 5.16 -8.44
CA LEU A 262 9.87 5.54 -7.09
C LEU A 262 10.47 6.87 -6.63
N ASN A 263 11.64 7.24 -7.15
CA ASN A 263 12.29 8.51 -6.84
C ASN A 263 11.80 9.67 -7.72
N GLU A 264 11.62 9.45 -9.02
CA GLU A 264 11.11 10.48 -9.94
C GLU A 264 9.59 10.71 -9.81
N GLY A 265 8.84 9.66 -9.52
CA GLY A 265 7.38 9.69 -9.61
C GLY A 265 6.87 9.79 -11.06
N PHE A 266 5.62 9.39 -11.28
CA PHE A 266 5.00 9.48 -12.59
C PHE A 266 4.31 10.84 -12.79
N CYS A 267 4.69 11.55 -13.85
CA CYS A 267 4.04 12.78 -14.28
C CYS A 267 3.30 12.61 -15.61
N LYS A 268 1.97 12.54 -15.57
CA LYS A 268 1.14 12.36 -16.76
C LYS A 268 1.28 13.49 -17.78
N TYR A 269 1.50 14.73 -17.35
CA TYR A 269 1.52 15.90 -18.24
C TYR A 269 2.89 16.56 -18.22
N ALA A 270 3.29 17.20 -19.31
CA ALA A 270 4.55 17.92 -19.37
C ALA A 270 4.60 19.01 -18.28
N ILE A 271 5.68 19.02 -17.50
CA ILE A 271 5.94 20.00 -16.43
C ILE A 271 7.28 20.68 -16.68
N TRP A 272 7.37 21.95 -16.29
CA TRP A 272 8.64 22.67 -16.29
C TRP A 272 9.47 22.27 -15.06
N ASP A 273 10.67 21.74 -15.27
CA ASP A 273 11.56 21.20 -14.23
C ASP A 273 12.80 22.08 -13.96
N TYR A 274 12.61 23.40 -14.04
CA TYR A 274 13.62 24.46 -13.85
C TYR A 274 14.58 24.68 -15.03
N ALA A 275 14.78 23.73 -15.94
CA ALA A 275 15.66 23.91 -17.10
C ALA A 275 15.05 23.43 -18.43
N GLN A 276 14.14 22.47 -18.38
CA GLN A 276 13.46 21.91 -19.55
C GLN A 276 12.00 21.56 -19.20
N TYR A 277 11.25 21.12 -20.21
CA TYR A 277 10.01 20.41 -19.94
C TYR A 277 10.30 18.91 -19.82
N SER A 278 9.75 18.27 -18.80
CA SER A 278 9.83 16.83 -18.59
C SER A 278 8.45 16.22 -18.37
N ILE A 279 8.34 14.92 -18.63
CA ILE A 279 7.11 14.14 -18.56
C ILE A 279 7.44 12.69 -18.18
N GLY A 280 6.44 11.97 -17.67
CA GLY A 280 6.61 10.60 -17.22
C GLY A 280 7.51 10.54 -15.99
N TYR A 281 8.55 9.72 -16.04
CA TYR A 281 9.56 9.58 -14.98
C TYR A 281 10.77 10.52 -15.21
N GLY A 282 10.50 11.80 -15.45
CA GLY A 282 11.55 12.83 -15.64
C GLY A 282 12.17 12.88 -17.04
N THR A 283 11.53 12.32 -18.06
CA THR A 283 12.06 12.31 -19.44
C THR A 283 11.75 13.62 -20.18
N ARG A 284 12.74 14.20 -20.88
CA ARG A 284 12.59 15.46 -21.63
C ARG A 284 11.43 15.40 -22.64
N CYS A 285 10.65 16.46 -22.76
CA CYS A 285 9.64 16.64 -23.80
C CYS A 285 9.54 18.11 -24.23
N GLU A 286 8.82 18.39 -25.31
CA GLU A 286 8.34 19.74 -25.60
C GLU A 286 6.96 19.96 -24.92
N PRO A 287 6.62 21.18 -24.48
CA PRO A 287 5.40 21.42 -23.69
C PRO A 287 4.08 21.07 -24.40
N TRP A 288 4.09 20.95 -25.71
CA TRP A 288 2.93 20.57 -26.54
C TRP A 288 3.04 19.15 -27.12
N GLU A 289 4.09 18.40 -26.82
CA GLU A 289 4.36 17.08 -27.41
C GLU A 289 3.31 16.05 -26.99
N PHE A 290 2.80 16.15 -25.77
CA PHE A 290 1.80 15.26 -25.19
C PHE A 290 0.56 16.04 -24.69
N PRO A 291 -0.27 16.57 -25.60
CA PRO A 291 -1.38 17.46 -25.21
C PRO A 291 -2.46 16.75 -24.37
N ASN A 292 -2.54 15.42 -24.46
CA ASN A 292 -3.45 14.58 -23.67
C ASN A 292 -2.77 13.89 -22.48
N GLY A 293 -1.49 14.19 -22.26
CA GLY A 293 -0.63 13.47 -21.33
C GLY A 293 -0.09 12.16 -21.90
N ILE A 294 0.94 11.64 -21.24
CA ILE A 294 1.57 10.35 -21.50
C ILE A 294 0.94 9.27 -20.60
N THR A 295 0.95 8.01 -21.01
CA THR A 295 0.61 6.90 -20.10
C THR A 295 1.84 6.45 -19.29
N GLU A 296 1.64 5.65 -18.23
CA GLU A 296 2.78 5.09 -17.48
C GLU A 296 3.65 4.18 -18.35
N GLU A 297 3.02 3.52 -19.32
CA GLU A 297 3.65 2.65 -20.31
C GLU A 297 4.59 3.42 -21.24
N GLU A 298 4.09 4.51 -21.82
CA GLU A 298 4.86 5.39 -22.69
C GLU A 298 5.98 6.09 -21.90
N ALA A 299 5.74 6.43 -20.63
CA ALA A 299 6.76 6.98 -19.75
C ALA A 299 7.86 5.98 -19.38
N ASP A 300 7.52 4.72 -19.12
CA ASP A 300 8.49 3.63 -18.88
C ASP A 300 9.34 3.38 -20.13
N TYR A 301 8.73 3.34 -21.31
CA TYR A 301 9.45 3.20 -22.57
C TYR A 301 10.48 4.33 -22.77
N ARG A 302 10.06 5.58 -22.58
CA ARG A 302 10.96 6.75 -22.69
C ARG A 302 12.07 6.73 -21.63
N LEU A 303 11.77 6.27 -20.41
CA LEU A 303 12.77 6.09 -19.37
C LEU A 303 13.81 5.07 -19.84
N ARG A 304 13.40 3.89 -20.29
CA ARG A 304 14.32 2.84 -20.78
C ARG A 304 15.17 3.31 -21.97
N GLN A 305 14.61 4.07 -22.92
CA GLN A 305 15.40 4.71 -23.97
C GLN A 305 16.49 5.64 -23.42
N MET A 306 16.13 6.46 -22.45
CA MET A 306 17.06 7.39 -21.82
C MET A 306 18.18 6.63 -21.09
N LEU A 307 17.85 5.54 -20.39
CA LEU A 307 18.81 4.71 -19.67
C LEU A 307 19.89 4.14 -20.58
N GLN A 308 19.59 3.75 -21.83
CA GLN A 308 20.61 3.27 -22.78
C GLN A 308 21.76 4.27 -22.99
N SER A 309 21.48 5.57 -22.93
CA SER A 309 22.51 6.61 -23.07
C SER A 309 23.38 6.74 -21.81
N PHE A 310 22.78 6.53 -20.64
CA PHE A 310 23.51 6.51 -19.37
C PHE A 310 24.33 5.23 -19.22
N GLU A 311 23.84 4.08 -19.69
CA GLU A 311 24.61 2.83 -19.73
C GLU A 311 25.92 3.00 -20.49
N LYS A 312 25.88 3.54 -21.71
CA LYS A 312 27.10 3.85 -22.48
C LYS A 312 28.07 4.76 -21.73
N THR A 313 27.54 5.69 -20.93
CA THR A 313 28.36 6.59 -20.13
C THR A 313 29.06 5.83 -19.01
N ILE A 314 28.35 4.94 -18.30
CA ILE A 314 28.91 4.12 -17.21
C ILE A 314 29.85 3.04 -17.75
N GLU A 315 29.52 2.39 -18.87
CA GLU A 315 30.38 1.45 -19.58
C GLU A 315 31.72 2.10 -19.99
N GLY A 316 31.69 3.34 -20.49
CA GLY A 316 32.91 4.08 -20.80
C GLY A 316 33.76 4.45 -19.57
N ILE A 317 33.18 4.45 -18.36
CA ILE A 317 33.93 4.53 -17.09
C ILE A 317 34.48 3.15 -16.73
N GLU A 318 33.69 2.10 -16.88
CA GLU A 318 34.06 0.71 -16.64
C GLU A 318 35.27 0.28 -17.49
N ASP A 319 35.33 0.69 -18.76
CA ASP A 319 36.45 0.44 -19.67
C ASP A 319 37.79 0.99 -19.18
N LYS A 320 37.77 1.98 -18.27
CA LYS A 320 38.98 2.59 -17.69
C LYS A 320 39.40 1.91 -16.38
N ARG A 321 38.58 1.00 -15.86
CA ARG A 321 38.83 0.28 -14.60
C ARG A 321 39.57 -1.01 -14.87
N SER A 322 40.24 -1.52 -13.84
CA SER A 322 40.85 -2.85 -13.89
C SER A 322 39.83 -3.98 -13.67
N GLU A 323 38.74 -3.69 -12.95
CA GLU A 323 37.67 -4.64 -12.62
C GLU A 323 36.31 -4.04 -12.99
N PRO A 324 35.40 -4.82 -13.61
CA PRO A 324 34.06 -4.36 -13.95
C PRO A 324 33.25 -4.04 -12.69
N PHE A 325 32.22 -3.22 -12.84
CA PHE A 325 31.25 -2.97 -11.79
C PHE A 325 30.41 -4.23 -11.54
N SER A 326 30.11 -4.50 -10.27
CA SER A 326 29.02 -5.42 -9.94
C SER A 326 27.67 -4.83 -10.37
N GLN A 327 26.64 -5.68 -10.48
CA GLN A 327 25.31 -5.24 -10.93
C GLN A 327 24.78 -4.06 -10.12
N GLN A 328 24.85 -4.13 -8.78
CA GLN A 328 24.38 -3.07 -7.88
C GLN A 328 25.19 -1.77 -7.99
N GLN A 329 26.49 -1.87 -8.27
CA GLN A 329 27.35 -0.70 -8.46
C GLN A 329 26.99 -0.01 -9.77
N PHE A 330 26.80 -0.78 -10.84
CA PHE A 330 26.35 -0.27 -12.14
C PHE A 330 24.99 0.43 -11.99
N ASP A 331 24.03 -0.24 -11.36
CA ASP A 331 22.67 0.28 -11.13
C ASP A 331 22.65 1.58 -10.31
N ALA A 332 23.42 1.65 -9.22
CA ALA A 332 23.51 2.86 -8.40
C ALA A 332 24.09 4.05 -9.18
N LEU A 333 25.10 3.81 -10.02
CA LEU A 333 25.69 4.84 -10.88
C LEU A 333 24.74 5.28 -12.00
N ILE A 334 23.89 4.38 -12.50
CA ILE A 334 22.81 4.74 -13.44
C ILE A 334 21.81 5.69 -12.78
N SER A 335 21.29 5.36 -11.59
CA SER A 335 20.37 6.27 -10.86
C SER A 335 21.02 7.62 -10.56
N PHE A 336 22.28 7.61 -10.11
CA PHE A 336 23.03 8.81 -9.78
C PHE A 336 23.24 9.73 -11.01
N THR A 337 23.60 9.13 -12.14
CA THR A 337 23.81 9.85 -13.41
C THR A 337 22.50 10.34 -14.01
N MET A 338 21.42 9.58 -13.87
CA MET A 338 20.10 10.01 -14.32
C MET A 338 19.65 11.29 -13.61
N ASN A 339 19.90 11.39 -12.30
CA ASN A 339 19.55 12.57 -11.51
C ASN A 339 20.47 13.78 -11.74
N LEU A 340 21.78 13.57 -11.87
CA LEU A 340 22.78 14.65 -11.94
C LEU A 340 23.25 14.98 -13.36
N GLY A 341 22.92 14.13 -14.34
CA GLY A 341 23.65 14.05 -15.59
C GLY A 341 25.13 13.74 -15.36
N ASN A 342 25.97 14.23 -16.26
CA ASN A 342 27.41 13.91 -16.28
C ASN A 342 28.25 14.79 -15.35
N GLN A 343 27.64 15.62 -14.49
CA GLN A 343 28.35 16.63 -13.70
C GLN A 343 29.32 16.05 -12.67
N TRP A 344 29.03 14.84 -12.18
CA TRP A 344 29.86 14.14 -11.20
C TRP A 344 31.10 13.46 -11.80
N ILE A 345 31.19 13.40 -13.13
CA ILE A 345 32.26 12.74 -13.89
C ILE A 345 33.37 13.74 -14.20
N GLY A 346 34.58 13.46 -13.73
CA GLY A 346 35.75 14.30 -13.99
C GLY A 346 36.89 14.02 -13.01
N GLU A 347 38.13 14.12 -13.46
CA GLU A 347 39.30 13.77 -12.63
C GLU A 347 39.46 14.66 -11.39
N ASP A 348 38.87 15.85 -11.39
CA ASP A 348 38.83 16.76 -10.24
C ASP A 348 37.75 16.39 -9.21
N LYS A 349 36.87 15.43 -9.52
CA LYS A 349 35.76 15.01 -8.66
C LYS A 349 36.14 13.79 -7.82
N LYS A 350 36.05 13.95 -6.50
CA LYS A 350 36.38 12.87 -5.54
C LYS A 350 35.56 11.60 -5.75
N ILE A 351 34.25 11.73 -6.00
CA ILE A 351 33.38 10.57 -6.27
C ILE A 351 33.80 9.83 -7.56
N TYR A 352 34.18 10.55 -8.62
CA TYR A 352 34.68 9.94 -9.85
C TYR A 352 35.98 9.16 -9.63
N GLN A 353 36.91 9.73 -8.86
CA GLN A 353 38.17 9.06 -8.52
C GLN A 353 37.94 7.77 -7.71
N TYR A 354 37.00 7.79 -6.76
CA TYR A 354 36.58 6.59 -6.03
C TYR A 354 35.92 5.56 -6.94
N VAL A 355 35.05 5.99 -7.83
CA VAL A 355 34.40 5.15 -8.84
C VAL A 355 35.40 4.61 -9.86
N LEU A 356 36.54 5.23 -10.12
CA LEU A 356 37.57 4.67 -11.02
C LEU A 356 38.53 3.73 -10.30
N ASN A 357 39.05 4.17 -9.16
CA ASN A 357 40.26 3.59 -8.57
C ASN A 357 39.99 2.81 -7.28
N GLY A 358 38.77 2.88 -6.73
CA GLY A 358 38.48 2.35 -5.40
C GLY A 358 39.19 3.16 -4.31
N GLY A 359 39.70 2.46 -3.28
CA GLY A 359 40.55 3.07 -2.24
C GLY A 359 39.84 4.03 -1.29
N TYR A 360 38.56 3.79 -1.03
CA TYR A 360 37.74 4.56 -0.09
C TYR A 360 37.27 3.69 1.07
N THR A 361 37.05 4.32 2.22
CA THR A 361 36.18 3.77 3.26
C THR A 361 34.70 3.96 2.88
N GLU A 362 33.80 3.18 3.48
CA GLU A 362 32.35 3.31 3.28
C GLU A 362 31.88 4.76 3.50
N MET A 363 32.26 5.37 4.63
CA MET A 363 31.81 6.73 4.93
C MET A 363 32.44 7.80 4.04
N GLU A 364 33.67 7.60 3.53
CA GLU A 364 34.23 8.50 2.53
C GLU A 364 33.45 8.46 1.22
N PHE A 365 33.02 7.27 0.78
CA PHE A 365 32.21 7.11 -0.42
C PHE A 365 30.81 7.71 -0.25
N VAL A 366 30.13 7.39 0.86
CA VAL A 366 28.80 7.94 1.17
C VAL A 366 28.84 9.47 1.23
N ASN A 367 29.86 10.05 1.88
CA ASN A 367 30.02 11.50 1.92
C ASN A 367 30.38 12.10 0.55
N ALA A 368 31.14 11.39 -0.28
CA ALA A 368 31.45 11.84 -1.64
C ALA A 368 30.19 11.89 -2.53
N MET A 369 29.35 10.84 -2.54
CA MET A 369 28.05 10.88 -3.22
C MET A 369 27.13 11.94 -2.61
N GLY A 370 27.10 11.98 -1.28
CA GLY A 370 26.26 12.86 -0.48
C GLY A 370 26.51 14.35 -0.68
N SER A 371 27.70 14.74 -1.14
CA SER A 371 28.03 16.13 -1.50
C SER A 371 27.19 16.65 -2.69
N TRP A 372 26.63 15.73 -3.48
CA TRP A 372 25.75 16.02 -4.62
C TRP A 372 24.27 16.04 -4.23
N ALA A 373 23.96 16.66 -3.10
CA ALA A 373 22.60 16.79 -2.57
C ALA A 373 22.02 18.21 -2.68
N SER A 374 22.53 19.01 -3.62
CA SER A 374 22.15 20.42 -3.78
C SER A 374 21.59 20.73 -5.16
N ALA A 375 20.57 21.60 -5.22
CA ALA A 375 20.04 22.19 -6.44
C ALA A 375 19.75 23.69 -6.22
N GLY A 376 19.99 24.52 -7.24
CA GLY A 376 19.80 25.98 -7.13
C GLY A 376 20.63 26.63 -6.01
N GLY A 377 21.77 26.04 -5.65
CA GLY A 377 22.62 26.51 -4.54
C GLY A 377 22.18 26.08 -3.13
N ASN A 378 21.06 25.36 -3.01
CA ASN A 378 20.49 24.90 -1.74
C ASN A 378 20.63 23.38 -1.59
N VAL A 379 20.95 22.94 -0.37
CA VAL A 379 20.90 21.52 0.00
C VAL A 379 19.44 21.12 0.15
N LEU A 380 19.03 20.02 -0.47
CA LEU A 380 17.66 19.53 -0.43
C LEU A 380 17.60 18.19 0.33
N ALA A 381 16.76 18.11 1.37
CA ALA A 381 16.60 16.89 2.16
C ALA A 381 16.11 15.68 1.34
N GLY A 382 15.35 15.92 0.27
CA GLY A 382 14.97 14.88 -0.70
C GLY A 382 16.18 14.28 -1.42
N LEU A 383 17.09 15.14 -1.90
CA LEU A 383 18.32 14.70 -2.54
C LEU A 383 19.26 14.03 -1.55
N MET A 384 19.36 14.53 -0.30
CA MET A 384 20.16 13.87 0.73
C MET A 384 19.72 12.43 0.96
N ARG A 385 18.41 12.19 1.08
CA ARG A 385 17.84 10.84 1.19
C ARG A 385 18.15 9.98 -0.02
N ARG A 386 17.97 10.51 -1.24
CA ARG A 386 18.30 9.80 -2.47
C ARG A 386 19.78 9.39 -2.53
N ARG A 387 20.71 10.27 -2.12
CA ARG A 387 22.15 9.96 -2.08
C ARG A 387 22.46 8.83 -1.09
N MET A 388 21.77 8.77 0.06
CA MET A 388 21.92 7.67 1.02
C MET A 388 21.43 6.34 0.44
N ASP A 389 20.28 6.38 -0.25
CA ASP A 389 19.70 5.19 -0.89
C ASP A 389 20.60 4.67 -2.03
N GLU A 390 21.10 5.55 -2.89
CA GLU A 390 22.03 5.21 -3.98
C GLU A 390 23.37 4.69 -3.45
N ALA A 391 23.92 5.29 -2.39
CA ALA A 391 25.14 4.78 -1.75
C ALA A 391 24.92 3.39 -1.12
N ASN A 392 23.75 3.15 -0.51
CA ASN A 392 23.40 1.86 0.06
C ASN A 392 23.19 0.78 -1.02
N MET A 393 22.63 1.16 -2.17
CA MET A 393 22.56 0.30 -3.36
C MET A 393 23.97 -0.06 -3.84
N TYR A 394 24.85 0.93 -4.01
CA TYR A 394 26.20 0.71 -4.50
C TYR A 394 27.01 -0.21 -3.58
N LEU A 395 27.00 0.08 -2.27
CA LEU A 395 27.84 -0.61 -1.28
C LEU A 395 27.25 -1.94 -0.81
N ASN A 396 25.92 -2.01 -0.63
CA ASN A 396 25.25 -3.11 0.06
C ASN A 396 24.15 -3.81 -0.78
N GLY A 397 23.88 -3.37 -2.01
CA GLY A 397 22.89 -4.02 -2.89
C GLY A 397 21.44 -3.80 -2.46
N SER A 398 21.16 -2.81 -1.62
CA SER A 398 19.79 -2.50 -1.18
C SER A 398 19.10 -1.53 -2.15
N TYR A 399 18.00 -1.98 -2.76
CA TYR A 399 17.15 -1.17 -3.66
C TYR A 399 15.98 -0.50 -2.91
N ALA A 400 16.03 -0.45 -1.58
CA ALA A 400 14.98 0.16 -0.78
C ALA A 400 15.09 1.69 -0.78
N LYS A 401 13.95 2.37 -0.89
CA LYS A 401 13.85 3.82 -0.66
C LYS A 401 13.72 4.10 0.82
N GLY A 402 14.48 5.07 1.34
CA GLY A 402 14.48 5.41 2.76
C GLY A 402 15.41 4.53 3.59
N SER A 403 16.65 4.40 3.14
CA SER A 403 17.73 3.75 3.87
C SER A 403 17.82 4.27 5.31
N ILE A 404 17.87 3.34 6.24
CA ILE A 404 18.11 3.59 7.67
C ILE A 404 19.56 3.34 8.05
N ARG A 405 20.46 3.08 7.08
CA ARG A 405 21.87 2.79 7.36
C ARG A 405 22.69 4.05 7.61
N TYR A 406 22.28 5.16 6.99
CA TYR A 406 22.99 6.43 7.05
C TYR A 406 22.07 7.53 7.59
N PHE A 407 22.69 8.47 8.28
CA PHE A 407 22.06 9.69 8.77
C PHE A 407 22.73 10.91 8.15
N GLY A 408 21.93 11.78 7.53
CA GLY A 408 22.44 12.99 6.87
C GLY A 408 22.31 14.25 7.72
N ILE A 409 23.35 15.06 7.80
CA ILE A 409 23.32 16.37 8.45
C ILE A 409 23.63 17.48 7.44
N CYS A 410 22.74 18.46 7.34
CA CYS A 410 23.01 19.73 6.67
C CYS A 410 23.54 20.74 7.68
N PHE A 411 24.71 21.33 7.40
CA PHE A 411 25.35 22.31 8.27
C PHE A 411 25.12 23.73 7.73
N LYS A 412 24.47 24.56 8.54
CA LYS A 412 24.18 25.96 8.25
C LYS A 412 25.10 26.85 9.08
N GLY A 413 26.06 27.49 8.42
CA GLY A 413 27.02 28.40 9.08
C GLY A 413 26.39 29.68 9.66
N MET A 414 25.10 29.93 9.41
CA MET A 414 24.41 31.17 9.78
C MET A 414 25.11 32.39 9.18
N GLU A 415 25.54 33.33 10.01
CA GLU A 415 26.34 34.50 9.59
C GLU A 415 27.80 34.15 9.24
N GLY A 416 28.20 32.90 9.45
CA GLY A 416 29.48 32.34 9.01
C GLY A 416 29.35 31.34 7.87
N THR A 417 30.46 30.69 7.54
CA THR A 417 30.55 29.69 6.48
C THR A 417 31.01 28.36 7.07
N ALA A 418 30.25 27.29 6.84
CA ALA A 418 30.64 25.93 7.20
C ALA A 418 31.68 25.39 6.19
N ASP A 419 32.71 24.71 6.66
CA ASP A 419 33.74 24.08 5.80
C ASP A 419 33.12 23.02 4.89
N ARG A 420 32.06 22.37 5.38
CA ARG A 420 31.28 21.38 4.65
C ARG A 420 29.79 21.58 4.94
N ARG A 421 28.99 21.73 3.88
CA ARG A 421 27.54 21.98 3.97
C ARG A 421 26.69 20.75 4.26
N VAL A 422 27.21 19.56 3.95
CA VAL A 422 26.50 18.29 4.13
C VAL A 422 27.50 17.20 4.56
N ALA A 423 27.13 16.43 5.58
CA ALA A 423 27.84 15.22 5.95
C ALA A 423 26.87 14.07 6.21
N TYR A 424 27.39 12.85 6.13
CA TYR A 424 26.67 11.64 6.42
C TYR A 424 27.44 10.82 7.44
N TYR A 425 26.69 10.14 8.29
CA TYR A 425 27.17 9.35 9.42
C TYR A 425 26.49 7.99 9.43
N MET A 426 27.12 6.99 10.02
CA MET A 426 26.51 5.67 10.22
C MET A 426 25.47 5.79 11.35
N THR A 427 24.26 5.30 11.13
CA THR A 427 23.20 5.33 12.15
C THR A 427 23.59 4.47 13.36
N GLY A 428 23.29 4.94 14.57
CA GLY A 428 23.60 4.23 15.81
C GLY A 428 25.05 4.35 16.27
N GLU A 429 25.92 4.98 15.48
CA GLU A 429 27.32 5.26 15.84
C GLU A 429 27.50 6.72 16.26
N PRO A 430 28.53 7.06 17.06
CA PRO A 430 28.89 8.44 17.34
C PRO A 430 29.20 9.22 16.05
N LEU A 431 28.77 10.48 15.98
CA LEU A 431 29.01 11.35 14.80
C LEU A 431 30.51 11.56 14.53
N GLY A 432 31.38 11.40 15.53
CA GLY A 432 32.81 11.61 15.37
C GLY A 432 33.13 13.05 14.96
N SER A 433 33.98 13.26 13.96
CA SER A 433 34.37 14.63 13.58
C SER A 433 33.25 15.37 12.84
N LEU A 434 32.75 16.43 13.46
CA LEU A 434 31.87 17.41 12.83
C LEU A 434 32.72 18.43 12.02
N PRO A 435 32.18 19.00 10.93
CA PRO A 435 32.90 19.99 10.15
C PRO A 435 33.14 21.28 10.94
N GLY A 436 34.24 21.97 10.64
CA GLY A 436 34.48 23.31 11.14
C GLY A 436 33.58 24.35 10.46
N ALA A 437 33.58 25.56 11.01
CA ALA A 437 32.99 26.73 10.38
C ALA A 437 33.80 27.97 10.76
N SER A 438 33.75 28.99 9.90
CA SER A 438 34.44 30.27 10.10
C SER A 438 33.49 31.47 9.98
N ARG A 439 33.66 32.45 10.89
CA ARG A 439 33.00 33.76 10.87
C ARG A 439 34.00 34.82 11.34
N SER A 440 34.10 35.93 10.63
CA SER A 440 35.09 36.97 10.95
C SER A 440 34.81 37.59 12.33
N GLY A 441 35.79 37.53 13.25
CA GLY A 441 35.67 38.09 14.60
C GLY A 441 35.02 37.17 15.64
N TYR A 442 34.64 35.95 15.27
CA TYR A 442 33.97 34.98 16.14
C TYR A 442 34.66 33.61 16.04
N HIS A 443 34.53 32.79 17.07
CA HIS A 443 34.87 31.36 17.01
C HIS A 443 33.58 30.53 17.07
N LEU A 444 33.62 29.35 16.44
CA LEU A 444 32.51 28.41 16.45
C LEU A 444 32.36 27.84 17.86
N ASP A 445 31.23 28.12 18.50
CA ASP A 445 30.86 27.58 19.81
C ASP A 445 30.38 26.12 19.68
N GLY A 446 29.59 25.84 18.64
CA GLY A 446 29.20 24.48 18.29
C GLY A 446 28.11 24.38 17.23
N TRP A 447 27.62 23.16 17.03
CA TRP A 447 26.53 22.85 16.13
C TRP A 447 25.27 22.51 16.91
N TYR A 448 24.16 23.17 16.62
CA TYR A 448 22.92 23.05 17.38
C TYR A 448 21.73 22.73 16.47
N ASP A 449 20.72 22.05 16.99
CA ASP A 449 19.50 21.72 16.24
C ASP A 449 18.56 22.92 16.02
N LYS A 450 18.76 24.02 16.76
CA LYS A 450 18.01 25.28 16.63
C LYS A 450 18.95 26.43 16.31
N THR A 451 18.42 27.50 15.69
CA THR A 451 19.17 28.71 15.37
C THR A 451 19.53 29.54 16.60
N VAL A 452 18.76 29.41 17.67
CA VAL A 452 18.97 30.02 18.99
C VAL A 452 18.60 28.97 20.05
N GLY A 453 19.46 28.78 21.06
CA GLY A 453 19.34 27.67 22.01
C GLY A 453 19.42 26.30 21.35
N GLY A 454 18.74 25.31 21.94
CA GLY A 454 18.68 23.94 21.40
C GLY A 454 19.79 23.03 21.93
N THR A 455 19.80 21.81 21.41
CA THR A 455 20.73 20.76 21.83
C THR A 455 22.01 20.86 21.02
N GLN A 456 23.16 20.91 21.69
CA GLN A 456 24.46 20.85 21.02
C GLN A 456 24.75 19.42 20.54
N TYR A 457 25.15 19.31 19.28
CA TYR A 457 25.62 18.08 18.68
C TYR A 457 27.14 18.08 18.68
N THR A 458 27.71 17.00 19.20
CA THR A 458 29.16 16.80 19.31
C THR A 458 29.55 15.51 18.61
N GLY A 459 30.85 15.22 18.55
CA GLY A 459 31.31 13.94 18.04
C GLY A 459 30.90 12.72 18.86
N GLN A 460 30.43 12.92 20.10
CA GLN A 460 29.92 11.86 20.95
C GLN A 460 28.41 11.64 20.79
N THR A 461 27.70 12.57 20.13
CA THR A 461 26.28 12.41 19.87
C THR A 461 26.08 11.19 18.97
N ILE A 462 25.17 10.30 19.34
CA ILE A 462 24.83 9.13 18.54
C ILE A 462 23.97 9.55 17.35
N ALA A 463 24.35 9.14 16.15
CA ALA A 463 23.58 9.39 14.95
C ALA A 463 22.19 8.72 15.07
N PRO A 464 21.08 9.46 14.87
CA PRO A 464 19.73 8.91 14.89
C PRO A 464 19.55 7.73 13.93
N SER A 465 18.57 6.88 14.24
CA SER A 465 18.32 5.62 13.52
C SER A 465 17.81 5.79 12.08
N TYR A 466 17.39 7.00 11.68
CA TYR A 466 17.01 7.28 10.30
C TYR A 466 16.97 8.79 9.99
N GLY A 467 17.00 9.11 8.70
CA GLY A 467 16.59 10.42 8.19
C GLY A 467 17.73 11.41 8.01
N SER A 468 17.37 12.70 8.05
CA SER A 468 18.30 13.79 7.92
C SER A 468 17.87 14.99 8.75
N MET A 469 18.82 15.78 9.23
CA MET A 469 18.53 17.00 9.97
C MET A 469 19.36 18.19 9.51
N THR A 470 19.05 19.36 10.05
CA THR A 470 19.85 20.58 9.87
C THR A 470 20.43 20.99 11.21
N LEU A 471 21.74 21.26 11.24
CA LEU A 471 22.41 21.87 12.38
C LEU A 471 22.88 23.28 12.02
N TYR A 472 22.81 24.18 13.00
CA TYR A 472 23.12 25.59 12.90
C TYR A 472 24.36 25.92 13.72
N ALA A 473 25.28 26.68 13.12
CA ALA A 473 26.48 27.14 13.80
C ALA A 473 26.10 28.23 14.82
N HIS A 474 26.50 28.04 16.07
CA HIS A 474 26.45 29.07 17.11
C HIS A 474 27.84 29.67 17.29
N TRP A 475 27.90 30.96 17.61
CA TRP A 475 29.12 31.75 17.59
C TRP A 475 29.32 32.46 18.92
N ALA A 476 30.55 32.46 19.43
CA ALA A 476 30.95 33.23 20.59
C ALA A 476 31.92 34.36 20.20
N GLU A 477 31.79 35.51 20.87
CA GLU A 477 32.68 36.68 20.69
C GLU A 477 34.02 36.46 21.36
N GLY A 478 35.11 36.90 20.72
CA GLY A 478 36.40 37.09 21.39
C GLY A 478 37.56 36.23 20.87
N GLU A 479 38.77 36.79 21.03
CA GLU A 479 40.06 36.35 20.49
C GLU A 479 40.37 34.87 20.76
N LEU A 480 41.01 34.22 19.77
CA LEU A 480 41.51 32.85 19.83
C LEU A 480 42.11 32.55 21.21
N PRO A 481 41.79 31.40 21.85
CA PRO A 481 42.59 30.91 22.96
C PRO A 481 44.03 30.80 22.45
N THR A 482 44.94 31.55 23.06
CA THR A 482 46.38 31.44 22.78
C THR A 482 46.77 29.98 22.96
N GLU A 483 47.36 29.37 21.92
CA GLU A 483 47.86 28.00 21.94
C GLU A 483 48.68 27.69 23.22
N PRO A 484 48.62 26.46 23.75
CA PRO A 484 49.51 26.05 24.81
C PRO A 484 50.94 25.98 24.25
N THR A 485 51.82 26.85 24.74
CA THR A 485 53.26 26.75 24.48
C THR A 485 53.81 25.39 24.90
N GLU A 486 54.56 24.76 23.99
CA GLU A 486 55.35 23.54 24.20
C GLU A 486 56.22 23.57 25.47
N PRO A 487 56.55 22.40 26.05
CA PRO A 487 57.11 22.27 27.38
C PRO A 487 58.60 22.63 27.40
N THR A 488 59.00 23.47 28.35
CA THR A 488 60.41 23.60 28.75
C THR A 488 60.64 22.80 30.04
N GLU A 489 61.58 21.86 29.97
CA GLU A 489 62.05 20.99 31.06
C GLU A 489 62.77 21.75 32.20
N PRO A 490 63.08 21.10 33.34
CA PRO A 490 62.71 21.57 34.68
C PRO A 490 63.84 22.29 35.41
N THR A 491 63.51 23.10 36.41
CA THR A 491 64.45 23.41 37.50
C THR A 491 63.72 23.68 38.82
N GLU A 492 63.86 22.71 39.72
CA GLU A 492 63.97 22.76 41.18
C GLU A 492 62.92 23.52 42.03
N ASP A 493 62.19 22.69 42.79
CA ASP A 493 61.56 22.85 44.12
C ASP A 493 62.49 23.54 45.17
N PRO A 494 62.08 23.86 46.42
CA PRO A 494 60.73 23.93 47.01
C PRO A 494 60.48 25.25 47.78
N THR A 495 59.22 25.54 48.12
CA THR A 495 58.73 25.59 49.52
C THR A 495 57.34 26.23 49.65
N GLY A 496 56.42 25.46 50.26
CA GLY A 496 55.76 25.89 51.50
C GLY A 496 54.54 26.81 51.41
N ALA A 497 53.37 26.17 51.33
CA ALA A 497 52.11 26.48 52.04
C ALA A 497 51.37 27.79 51.73
N THR A 498 50.04 27.68 51.54
CA THR A 498 49.01 28.16 52.49
C THR A 498 47.69 28.58 51.79
N GLN A 499 46.58 27.97 52.26
CA GLN A 499 45.18 28.45 52.37
C GLN A 499 44.26 28.61 51.14
N GLU A 500 43.15 27.85 51.21
CA GLU A 500 41.79 28.22 50.73
C GLU A 500 41.27 29.48 51.44
N PRO A 501 40.36 30.24 50.79
CA PRO A 501 38.99 30.29 51.33
C PRO A 501 37.86 30.44 50.27
N THR A 502 36.75 29.73 50.54
CA THR A 502 35.31 30.11 50.45
C THR A 502 34.81 31.16 49.42
N GLU A 503 33.78 30.72 48.67
CA GLU A 503 32.53 31.39 48.19
C GLU A 503 31.99 32.57 49.04
N PRO A 504 30.96 33.38 48.64
CA PRO A 504 30.04 33.25 47.48
C PRO A 504 29.60 34.58 46.79
N SER A 505 28.64 34.43 45.86
CA SER A 505 27.46 35.30 45.61
C SER A 505 27.54 36.28 44.44
N GLU A 506 26.58 36.15 43.50
CA GLU A 506 25.89 37.29 42.89
C GLU A 506 24.51 36.87 42.30
N GLU A 507 23.51 37.70 42.58
CA GLU A 507 22.12 37.67 42.09
C GLU A 507 22.03 38.14 40.62
N PRO A 508 20.96 37.79 39.88
CA PRO A 508 20.87 38.03 38.44
C PRO A 508 20.33 39.43 38.12
N THR A 509 20.88 40.06 37.06
CA THR A 509 20.29 41.25 36.43
C THR A 509 19.89 40.91 35.00
N GLU A 510 18.59 40.84 34.73
CA GLU A 510 18.04 40.74 33.36
C GLU A 510 18.32 42.01 32.55
N PRO A 511 18.57 41.88 31.23
CA PRO A 511 18.24 42.92 30.28
C PRO A 511 17.22 42.44 29.24
N SER A 512 16.02 43.01 29.35
CA SER A 512 15.23 43.63 28.28
C SER A 512 15.26 42.97 26.89
N GLU A 513 14.20 42.22 26.60
CA GLU A 513 13.84 41.72 25.27
C GLU A 513 13.60 42.84 24.26
N THR A 514 14.16 42.67 23.05
CA THR A 514 13.55 43.19 21.82
C THR A 514 13.40 41.99 20.88
N PRO A 515 12.18 41.54 20.52
CA PRO A 515 12.01 40.34 19.72
C PRO A 515 12.44 40.63 18.27
N THR A 516 13.42 39.88 17.77
CA THR A 516 13.67 39.80 16.32
C THR A 516 13.23 38.41 15.86
N GLU A 517 12.37 38.43 14.85
CA GLU A 517 11.45 37.37 14.40
C GLU A 517 12.17 36.09 13.91
N PRO A 518 11.63 34.88 14.20
CA PRO A 518 12.23 33.61 13.77
C PRO A 518 12.12 33.43 12.26
N THR A 519 13.25 33.13 11.58
CA THR A 519 13.26 32.81 10.15
C THR A 519 12.56 31.49 9.87
N VAL A 520 11.46 31.58 9.11
CA VAL A 520 10.52 30.52 8.81
C VAL A 520 11.10 29.52 7.78
N PRO A 521 10.82 28.21 7.89
CA PRO A 521 11.15 27.24 6.85
C PRO A 521 10.63 27.71 5.48
N THR A 522 11.40 27.49 4.41
CA THR A 522 11.02 27.91 3.05
C THR A 522 10.66 26.72 2.17
N VAL A 523 9.53 26.79 1.49
CA VAL A 523 9.09 25.83 0.46
C VAL A 523 8.98 26.47 -0.93
N SER A 524 9.21 25.67 -1.96
CA SER A 524 9.30 26.09 -3.37
C SER A 524 8.16 25.54 -4.24
N PHE A 525 6.92 25.58 -3.75
CA PHE A 525 5.76 25.24 -4.59
C PHE A 525 5.31 26.47 -5.38
N SER A 526 5.14 26.31 -6.69
CA SER A 526 4.72 27.37 -7.62
C SER A 526 3.34 27.98 -7.30
N ASP A 527 2.47 27.22 -6.63
CA ASP A 527 1.14 27.66 -6.18
C ASP A 527 1.10 28.06 -4.69
N VAL A 528 2.27 28.21 -4.04
CA VAL A 528 2.41 28.69 -2.66
C VAL A 528 3.28 29.95 -2.65
N SER A 529 2.62 31.10 -2.76
CA SER A 529 3.28 32.41 -2.67
C SER A 529 3.84 32.65 -1.27
N GLN A 530 5.07 33.18 -1.18
CA GLN A 530 5.69 33.60 0.10
C GLN A 530 4.86 34.64 0.87
N SER A 531 4.02 35.39 0.17
CA SER A 531 3.11 36.37 0.77
C SER A 531 1.76 35.78 1.19
N ALA A 532 1.50 34.49 0.92
CA ALA A 532 0.25 33.86 1.29
C ALA A 532 0.19 33.62 2.80
N TRP A 533 -0.99 33.83 3.40
CA TRP A 533 -1.20 33.64 4.85
C TRP A 533 -0.85 32.23 5.36
N TYR A 534 -0.85 31.24 4.46
CA TYR A 534 -0.55 29.85 4.77
C TYR A 534 0.91 29.45 4.52
N TYR A 535 1.75 30.34 3.98
CA TYR A 535 3.10 29.99 3.53
C TYR A 535 3.91 29.29 4.62
N ASP A 536 4.02 29.94 5.77
CA ASP A 536 4.80 29.48 6.92
C ASP A 536 4.31 28.13 7.45
N TYR A 537 3.00 27.97 7.55
CA TYR A 537 2.38 26.72 8.00
C TYR A 537 2.60 25.59 7.01
N VAL A 538 2.48 25.87 5.71
CA VAL A 538 2.76 24.87 4.67
C VAL A 538 4.23 24.50 4.71
N ALA A 539 5.11 25.49 4.90
CA ALA A 539 6.53 25.25 4.94
C ALA A 539 6.96 24.39 6.13
N GLN A 540 6.42 24.68 7.31
CA GLN A 540 6.66 23.89 8.51
C GLN A 540 6.06 22.48 8.35
N ALA A 541 4.80 22.35 7.93
CA ALA A 541 4.17 21.04 7.76
C ALA A 541 4.89 20.12 6.74
N VAL A 542 5.55 20.70 5.74
CA VAL A 542 6.38 19.98 4.77
C VAL A 542 7.76 19.67 5.34
N HIS A 543 8.34 20.59 6.12
CA HIS A 543 9.59 20.38 6.84
C HIS A 543 9.49 19.18 7.80
N GLU A 544 8.39 19.10 8.56
CA GLU A 544 8.08 17.97 9.46
C GLU A 544 7.74 16.66 8.72
N GLY A 545 7.75 16.65 7.38
CA GLY A 545 7.44 15.47 6.57
C GLY A 545 5.97 15.01 6.62
N LEU A 546 5.09 15.83 7.22
CA LEU A 546 3.67 15.54 7.35
C LEU A 546 2.94 15.69 6.02
N PHE A 547 3.26 16.77 5.30
CA PHE A 547 2.68 17.10 4.00
C PHE A 547 3.71 16.99 2.89
N GLY A 548 3.25 16.54 1.72
CA GLY A 548 3.98 16.63 0.45
C GLY A 548 3.20 17.48 -0.55
N GLY A 549 3.85 17.79 -1.68
CA GLY A 549 3.14 18.36 -2.84
C GLY A 549 2.15 17.36 -3.45
N VAL A 550 1.15 17.87 -4.16
CA VAL A 550 0.35 17.06 -5.10
C VAL A 550 1.14 16.76 -6.38
N SER A 551 2.21 17.52 -6.60
CA SER A 551 3.33 17.24 -7.50
C SER A 551 4.61 17.85 -6.90
N GLU A 552 5.76 17.67 -7.54
CA GLU A 552 7.02 18.27 -7.08
C GLU A 552 6.97 19.81 -6.99
N SER A 553 6.20 20.46 -7.87
CA SER A 553 6.11 21.90 -7.99
C SER A 553 4.81 22.50 -7.46
N ARG A 554 3.85 21.68 -7.00
CA ARG A 554 2.55 22.16 -6.53
C ARG A 554 2.12 21.55 -5.21
N PHE A 555 1.62 22.40 -4.31
CA PHE A 555 1.01 22.02 -3.06
C PHE A 555 -0.52 21.90 -3.14
N ALA A 556 -1.15 22.66 -4.06
CA ALA A 556 -2.59 22.84 -4.19
C ALA A 556 -3.26 23.30 -2.88
N PRO A 557 -2.91 24.47 -2.34
CA PRO A 557 -3.34 24.94 -1.02
C PRO A 557 -4.85 25.06 -0.84
N ASP A 558 -5.58 25.38 -1.92
CA ASP A 558 -7.03 25.58 -1.90
C ASP A 558 -7.83 24.29 -2.15
N ASN A 559 -7.18 23.19 -2.53
CA ASN A 559 -7.86 21.91 -2.70
C ASN A 559 -8.31 21.38 -1.34
N THR A 560 -9.49 20.76 -1.29
CA THR A 560 -9.97 20.07 -0.10
C THR A 560 -9.20 18.77 0.13
N MET A 561 -9.01 18.39 1.39
CA MET A 561 -8.46 17.07 1.74
C MET A 561 -9.54 16.03 1.94
N THR A 562 -9.26 14.78 1.54
CA THR A 562 -10.11 13.64 1.90
C THR A 562 -9.80 13.16 3.32
N ARG A 563 -10.73 12.41 3.91
CA ARG A 563 -10.53 11.73 5.21
C ARG A 563 -9.33 10.79 5.19
N ALA A 564 -9.11 10.05 4.09
CA ALA A 564 -7.95 9.19 3.93
C ALA A 564 -6.64 9.99 3.94
N MET A 565 -6.59 11.12 3.22
CA MET A 565 -5.40 11.98 3.22
C MET A 565 -5.07 12.50 4.62
N LEU A 566 -6.08 12.93 5.39
CA LEU A 566 -5.86 13.42 6.75
C LEU A 566 -5.34 12.32 7.68
N VAL A 567 -5.93 11.12 7.64
CA VAL A 567 -5.49 9.99 8.46
C VAL A 567 -4.06 9.58 8.13
N THR A 568 -3.66 9.59 6.86
CA THR A 568 -2.27 9.33 6.48
C THR A 568 -1.30 10.40 7.01
N VAL A 569 -1.72 11.66 7.14
CA VAL A 569 -0.91 12.70 7.79
C VAL A 569 -0.73 12.37 9.28
N LEU A 570 -1.80 12.01 9.99
CA LEU A 570 -1.73 11.62 11.40
C LEU A 570 -0.89 10.36 11.63
N HIS A 571 -0.97 9.39 10.71
CA HIS A 571 -0.15 8.18 10.76
C HIS A 571 1.33 8.48 10.55
N ARG A 572 1.68 9.41 9.65
CA ARG A 572 3.07 9.90 9.52
C ARG A 572 3.55 10.59 10.78
N LEU A 573 2.71 11.42 11.39
CA LEU A 573 3.04 12.09 12.65
C LEU A 573 3.33 11.06 13.76
N ALA A 574 2.57 9.96 13.80
CA ALA A 574 2.77 8.86 14.74
C ALA A 574 4.00 7.98 14.44
N GLY A 575 4.76 8.24 13.38
CA GLY A 575 5.90 7.42 12.98
C GLY A 575 5.53 6.17 12.16
N LYS A 576 4.32 6.14 11.58
CA LYS A 576 3.75 5.03 10.78
C LYS A 576 3.73 3.66 11.49
N PRO A 577 3.17 3.56 12.70
CA PRO A 577 3.02 2.28 13.39
C PRO A 577 2.16 1.29 12.60
N GLU A 578 2.49 0.01 12.68
CA GLU A 578 1.70 -1.07 12.08
C GLU A 578 0.38 -1.29 12.84
N ALA A 579 -0.65 -1.74 12.12
CA ALA A 579 -1.96 -2.06 12.65
C ALA A 579 -2.12 -3.57 12.81
N ALA A 580 -2.40 -4.03 14.04
CA ALA A 580 -2.48 -5.46 14.33
C ALA A 580 -3.75 -6.12 13.79
N ALA A 581 -4.83 -5.35 13.59
CA ALA A 581 -6.15 -5.87 13.22
C ALA A 581 -6.77 -5.17 11.99
N PRO A 582 -7.60 -5.90 11.21
CA PRO A 582 -8.36 -5.29 10.13
C PRO A 582 -9.43 -4.33 10.64
N SER A 583 -9.71 -3.30 9.83
CA SER A 583 -10.84 -2.40 10.07
C SER A 583 -12.15 -3.03 9.53
N PRO A 584 -13.32 -2.68 10.08
CA PRO A 584 -14.62 -3.17 9.59
C PRO A 584 -15.10 -2.43 8.32
N PHE A 585 -14.29 -1.53 7.77
CA PHE A 585 -14.69 -0.63 6.71
C PHE A 585 -14.56 -1.28 5.34
N GLN A 586 -15.69 -1.51 4.68
CA GLN A 586 -15.77 -2.17 3.38
C GLN A 586 -15.29 -1.27 2.22
N ASP A 587 -15.27 0.05 2.42
CA ASP A 587 -14.73 1.02 1.44
C ASP A 587 -13.23 1.25 1.59
N VAL A 588 -12.57 0.54 2.50
CA VAL A 588 -11.11 0.54 2.66
C VAL A 588 -10.56 -0.71 1.98
N GLN A 589 -9.97 -0.53 0.79
CA GLN A 589 -9.38 -1.60 0.02
C GLN A 589 -7.97 -1.93 0.54
N THR A 590 -7.71 -3.21 0.77
CA THR A 590 -6.41 -3.69 1.25
C THR A 590 -5.27 -3.34 0.29
N GLY A 591 -4.13 -2.90 0.83
CA GLY A 591 -2.93 -2.57 0.06
C GLY A 591 -2.96 -1.18 -0.60
N GLN A 592 -4.01 -0.39 -0.41
CA GLN A 592 -4.03 1.01 -0.84
C GLN A 592 -3.14 1.87 0.07
N TRP A 593 -2.67 3.01 -0.44
CA TRP A 593 -1.75 3.92 0.27
C TRP A 593 -2.26 4.45 1.63
N TYR A 594 -3.57 4.36 1.87
CA TYR A 594 -4.23 4.76 3.12
C TYR A 594 -4.65 3.57 4.01
N ASP A 595 -4.57 2.33 3.54
CA ASP A 595 -5.13 1.16 4.22
C ASP A 595 -4.57 1.01 5.63
N GLU A 596 -3.24 0.93 5.75
CA GLU A 596 -2.55 0.77 7.02
C GLU A 596 -2.84 1.92 7.99
N ALA A 597 -2.84 3.15 7.47
CA ALA A 597 -3.13 4.34 8.27
C ALA A 597 -4.58 4.32 8.80
N VAL A 598 -5.55 3.85 8.02
CA VAL A 598 -6.95 3.74 8.43
C VAL A 598 -7.15 2.63 9.45
N ARG A 599 -6.50 1.47 9.27
CA ARG A 599 -6.52 0.38 10.25
C ARG A 599 -5.94 0.81 11.60
N TRP A 600 -4.76 1.42 11.59
CA TRP A 600 -4.11 1.94 12.80
C TRP A 600 -4.98 2.99 13.50
N ALA A 601 -5.49 3.96 12.75
CA ALA A 601 -6.30 5.04 13.32
C ALA A 601 -7.63 4.53 13.89
N TYR A 602 -8.18 3.44 13.33
CA TYR A 602 -9.37 2.79 13.86
C TYR A 602 -9.05 2.03 15.15
N GLU A 603 -7.98 1.24 15.17
CA GLU A 603 -7.52 0.46 16.33
C GLU A 603 -7.23 1.36 17.55
N THR A 604 -6.57 2.48 17.31
CA THR A 604 -6.25 3.50 18.32
C THR A 604 -7.44 4.41 18.68
N LYS A 605 -8.59 4.23 18.02
CA LYS A 605 -9.82 5.04 18.19
C LYS A 605 -9.65 6.52 17.84
N ILE A 606 -8.59 6.88 17.11
CA ILE A 606 -8.38 8.22 16.56
C ILE A 606 -9.47 8.54 15.53
N VAL A 607 -9.93 7.54 14.77
CA VAL A 607 -11.06 7.68 13.84
C VAL A 607 -12.18 6.69 14.10
N ASN A 608 -13.39 7.12 13.75
CA ASN A 608 -14.53 6.24 13.51
C ASN A 608 -14.91 6.31 12.03
N GLY A 609 -15.69 5.32 11.58
CA GLY A 609 -16.36 5.38 10.30
C GLY A 609 -17.48 6.41 10.28
N ILE A 610 -17.90 6.82 9.08
CA ILE A 610 -19.14 7.56 8.87
C ILE A 610 -20.38 6.65 9.03
N SER A 611 -20.17 5.33 9.00
CA SER A 611 -21.09 4.29 9.47
C SER A 611 -20.28 3.15 10.11
N GLN A 612 -20.96 2.10 10.60
CA GLN A 612 -20.31 0.91 11.15
C GLN A 612 -19.40 0.20 10.13
N THR A 613 -19.71 0.28 8.84
CA THR A 613 -19.01 -0.44 7.77
C THR A 613 -18.37 0.47 6.73
N LYS A 614 -18.38 1.80 6.94
CA LYS A 614 -17.83 2.76 5.96
C LYS A 614 -16.97 3.81 6.63
N PHE A 615 -15.73 3.94 6.16
CA PHE A 615 -14.80 4.97 6.58
C PHE A 615 -15.07 6.32 5.89
N GLY A 616 -15.44 6.30 4.61
CA GLY A 616 -15.58 7.48 3.77
C GLY A 616 -14.26 7.96 3.17
N VAL A 617 -13.46 7.04 2.61
CA VAL A 617 -12.08 7.26 2.11
C VAL A 617 -11.94 8.55 1.27
N ASN A 618 -12.82 8.72 0.28
CA ASN A 618 -12.78 9.84 -0.66
C ASN A 618 -13.64 11.04 -0.24
N GLY A 619 -14.31 10.96 0.92
CA GLY A 619 -15.10 12.07 1.43
C GLY A 619 -14.20 13.21 1.88
N ASN A 620 -14.51 14.43 1.45
CA ASN A 620 -13.83 15.62 1.95
C ASN A 620 -14.00 15.74 3.47
N VAL A 621 -12.92 16.06 4.16
CA VAL A 621 -12.95 16.22 5.61
C VAL A 621 -13.51 17.58 5.98
N THR A 622 -14.49 17.58 6.88
CA THR A 622 -15.05 18.82 7.45
C THR A 622 -14.18 19.35 8.59
N ARG A 623 -14.30 20.64 8.91
CA ARG A 623 -13.56 21.28 10.01
C ARG A 623 -13.82 20.61 11.36
N GLU A 624 -15.06 20.23 11.65
CA GLU A 624 -15.40 19.50 12.89
C GLU A 624 -14.78 18.10 12.94
N GLN A 625 -14.67 17.41 11.79
CA GLN A 625 -14.07 16.08 11.70
C GLN A 625 -12.55 16.15 11.87
N LEU A 626 -11.89 17.10 11.19
CA LEU A 626 -10.46 17.34 11.36
C LEU A 626 -10.13 17.60 12.84
N THR A 627 -10.90 18.49 13.47
CA THR A 627 -10.72 18.84 14.88
C THR A 627 -10.97 17.65 15.81
N THR A 628 -11.99 16.84 15.53
CA THR A 628 -12.29 15.63 16.31
C THR A 628 -11.17 14.61 16.22
N MET A 629 -10.55 14.43 15.04
CA MET A 629 -9.43 13.52 14.87
C MET A 629 -8.18 14.00 15.63
N LEU A 630 -7.87 15.30 15.57
CA LEU A 630 -6.77 15.90 16.35
C LEU A 630 -6.99 15.75 17.86
N TYR A 631 -8.22 16.01 18.32
CA TYR A 631 -8.58 15.84 19.73
C TYR A 631 -8.39 14.41 20.23
N ARG A 632 -8.81 13.42 19.44
CA ARG A 632 -8.65 11.99 19.80
C ARG A 632 -7.20 11.53 19.70
N TYR A 633 -6.46 12.04 18.72
CA TYR A 633 -5.01 11.84 18.63
C TYR A 633 -4.33 12.35 19.90
N ALA A 634 -4.65 13.57 20.33
CA ALA A 634 -4.14 14.17 21.57
C ALA A 634 -4.44 13.28 22.78
N GLN A 635 -5.69 12.84 22.94
CA GLN A 635 -6.08 11.94 24.03
C GLN A 635 -5.34 10.61 24.01
N TYR A 636 -5.15 10.01 22.83
CA TYR A 636 -4.44 8.73 22.69
C TYR A 636 -2.97 8.84 23.11
N TYR A 637 -2.31 9.94 22.79
CA TYR A 637 -0.91 10.21 23.16
C TYR A 637 -0.75 10.93 24.51
N GLY A 638 -1.83 11.10 25.28
CA GLY A 638 -1.77 11.71 26.61
C GLY A 638 -1.49 13.22 26.63
N ILE A 639 -1.69 13.91 25.50
CA ILE A 639 -1.60 15.38 25.41
C ILE A 639 -2.82 15.98 26.13
N ASP A 640 -2.62 17.08 26.86
CA ASP A 640 -3.68 17.70 27.63
C ASP A 640 -4.78 18.27 26.72
N THR A 641 -6.00 17.89 27.05
CA THR A 641 -7.23 18.25 26.32
C THR A 641 -8.28 18.91 27.22
N THR A 642 -7.89 19.30 28.43
CA THR A 642 -8.77 19.87 29.47
C THR A 642 -9.19 21.30 29.17
N ALA A 643 -8.38 22.07 28.45
CA ALA A 643 -8.74 23.43 28.04
C ALA A 643 -10.03 23.44 27.21
N LYS A 644 -10.98 24.32 27.55
CA LYS A 644 -12.26 24.49 26.83
C LYS A 644 -12.64 25.96 26.76
N ALA A 645 -12.78 26.48 25.55
CA ALA A 645 -13.30 27.84 25.34
C ALA A 645 -14.83 27.86 25.43
N ASP A 646 -15.38 29.03 25.74
CA ASP A 646 -16.78 29.33 25.46
C ASP A 646 -16.93 29.71 23.98
N ILE A 647 -17.72 28.91 23.26
CA ILE A 647 -17.99 29.09 21.84
C ILE A 647 -19.39 29.66 21.58
N SER A 648 -20.12 30.07 22.63
CA SER A 648 -21.47 30.63 22.53
C SER A 648 -21.55 31.90 21.68
N ALA A 649 -20.43 32.64 21.56
CA ALA A 649 -20.32 33.84 20.74
C ALA A 649 -20.35 33.56 19.22
N PHE A 650 -20.07 32.33 18.77
CA PHE A 650 -20.13 31.96 17.37
C PHE A 650 -21.56 31.65 16.93
N LYS A 651 -22.03 32.30 15.86
CA LYS A 651 -23.43 32.21 15.42
C LYS A 651 -23.84 30.83 14.94
N ASP A 652 -22.88 30.05 14.45
CA ASP A 652 -23.10 28.72 13.90
C ASP A 652 -22.72 27.58 14.87
N GLN A 653 -22.49 27.88 16.16
CA GLN A 653 -22.19 26.86 17.18
C GLN A 653 -23.25 25.76 17.20
N GLY A 654 -24.53 26.12 16.98
CA GLY A 654 -25.63 25.16 16.94
C GLY A 654 -25.59 24.19 15.76
N LYS A 655 -24.69 24.39 14.79
CA LYS A 655 -24.43 23.47 13.68
C LYS A 655 -23.35 22.43 14.00
N ILE A 656 -22.64 22.57 15.13
CA ILE A 656 -21.62 21.60 15.55
C ILE A 656 -22.32 20.30 15.90
N SER A 657 -21.85 19.19 15.33
CA SER A 657 -22.37 17.88 15.72
C SER A 657 -22.01 17.56 17.17
N GLY A 658 -22.93 16.92 17.90
CA GLY A 658 -22.73 16.61 19.33
C GLY A 658 -21.41 15.91 19.63
N TYR A 659 -20.96 15.00 18.77
CA TYR A 659 -19.68 14.29 18.92
C TYR A 659 -18.44 15.20 18.83
N ALA A 660 -18.57 16.39 18.27
CA ALA A 660 -17.47 17.32 18.01
C ALA A 660 -17.43 18.51 18.96
N VAL A 661 -18.43 18.68 19.85
CA VAL A 661 -18.54 19.86 20.71
C VAL A 661 -17.29 20.06 21.58
N ASP A 662 -16.85 19.02 22.30
CA ASP A 662 -15.69 19.11 23.19
C ASP A 662 -14.37 19.30 22.44
N ALA A 663 -14.25 18.69 21.26
CA ALA A 663 -13.11 18.86 20.38
C ALA A 663 -13.03 20.29 19.84
N MET A 664 -14.17 20.86 19.41
CA MET A 664 -14.25 22.24 18.92
C MET A 664 -13.94 23.24 20.03
N ARG A 665 -14.47 23.03 21.25
CA ARG A 665 -14.19 23.91 22.40
C ARG A 665 -12.72 23.87 22.81
N TRP A 666 -12.11 22.69 22.79
CA TRP A 666 -10.67 22.53 23.03
C TRP A 666 -9.84 23.22 21.95
N ALA A 667 -10.13 22.95 20.68
CA ALA A 667 -9.37 23.54 19.59
C ALA A 667 -9.48 25.06 19.51
N VAL A 668 -10.60 25.64 19.95
CA VAL A 668 -10.73 27.10 20.09
C VAL A 668 -9.90 27.61 21.28
N ALA A 669 -9.88 26.89 22.41
CA ALA A 669 -9.05 27.26 23.57
C ALA A 669 -7.55 27.24 23.22
N GLU A 670 -7.13 26.20 22.50
CA GLU A 670 -5.74 26.01 22.08
C GLU A 670 -5.33 26.88 20.87
N GLY A 671 -6.27 27.62 20.28
CA GLY A 671 -6.03 28.43 19.08
C GLY A 671 -5.82 27.62 17.79
N ILE A 672 -6.04 26.30 17.83
CA ILE A 672 -6.03 25.42 16.65
C ILE A 672 -7.14 25.83 15.67
N VAL A 673 -8.30 26.27 16.17
CA VAL A 673 -9.43 26.76 15.36
C VAL A 673 -9.87 28.14 15.84
N SER A 674 -9.88 29.12 14.94
CA SER A 674 -10.33 30.50 15.23
C SER A 674 -11.62 30.93 14.51
N GLY A 675 -12.00 30.25 13.42
CA GLY A 675 -13.15 30.66 12.60
C GLY A 675 -12.89 31.95 11.79
N ASP A 676 -13.96 32.62 11.37
CA ASP A 676 -13.90 33.92 10.66
C ASP A 676 -14.17 35.13 11.59
N GLY A 677 -14.24 34.89 12.91
CA GLY A 677 -14.64 35.87 13.92
C GLY A 677 -16.16 35.97 14.16
N VAL A 678 -16.98 35.31 13.32
CA VAL A 678 -18.45 35.23 13.45
C VAL A 678 -18.94 33.78 13.51
N ASN A 679 -18.28 32.88 12.77
CA ASN A 679 -18.64 31.49 12.53
C ASN A 679 -17.40 30.58 12.65
N LEU A 680 -17.61 29.36 13.17
CA LEU A 680 -16.61 28.29 13.22
C LEU A 680 -16.57 27.44 11.93
N MET A 681 -17.67 27.48 11.16
CA MET A 681 -17.89 26.74 9.93
C MET A 681 -17.73 25.21 10.11
N PRO A 682 -18.36 24.58 11.11
CA PRO A 682 -18.06 23.18 11.48
C PRO A 682 -18.29 22.18 10.35
N LYS A 683 -19.27 22.42 9.47
CA LYS A 683 -19.61 21.59 8.31
C LYS A 683 -18.83 21.93 7.03
N GLY A 684 -18.05 23.00 7.03
CA GLY A 684 -17.24 23.39 5.88
C GLY A 684 -16.09 22.41 5.66
N ASN A 685 -15.75 22.12 4.40
CA ASN A 685 -14.58 21.31 4.07
C ASN A 685 -13.29 22.10 4.35
N ALA A 686 -12.28 21.43 4.90
CA ALA A 686 -10.98 22.03 5.14
C ALA A 686 -10.11 21.93 3.88
N THR A 687 -9.49 23.04 3.50
CA THR A 687 -8.49 23.06 2.43
C THR A 687 -7.15 22.50 2.92
N ARG A 688 -6.26 22.09 2.00
CA ARG A 688 -4.92 21.58 2.34
C ARG A 688 -4.12 22.59 3.16
N ALA A 689 -4.18 23.88 2.82
CA ALA A 689 -3.54 24.95 3.57
C ALA A 689 -4.11 25.10 4.99
N GLN A 690 -5.44 24.97 5.16
CA GLN A 690 -6.07 25.01 6.47
C GLN A 690 -5.69 23.79 7.32
N CYS A 691 -5.65 22.59 6.73
CA CYS A 691 -5.20 21.38 7.41
C CYS A 691 -3.73 21.50 7.86
N ALA A 692 -2.84 22.03 7.00
CA ALA A 692 -1.44 22.26 7.34
C ALA A 692 -1.30 23.23 8.53
N LYS A 693 -2.01 24.37 8.49
CA LYS A 693 -2.05 25.32 9.62
C LYS A 693 -2.52 24.68 10.91
N MET A 694 -3.65 23.97 10.88
CA MET A 694 -4.19 23.34 12.09
C MET A 694 -3.25 22.27 12.65
N MET A 695 -2.57 21.51 11.80
CA MET A 695 -1.58 20.52 12.21
C MET A 695 -0.36 21.16 12.86
N VAL A 696 0.19 22.22 12.26
CA VAL A 696 1.36 22.92 12.80
C VAL A 696 1.05 23.56 14.16
N ILE A 697 -0.10 24.21 14.31
CA ILE A 697 -0.49 24.77 15.62
C ILE A 697 -0.66 23.65 16.65
N PHE A 698 -1.24 22.52 16.25
CA PHE A 698 -1.36 21.36 17.14
C PHE A 698 0.01 20.85 17.61
N LEU A 699 1.00 20.74 16.72
CA LEU A 699 2.36 20.32 17.09
C LEU A 699 3.01 21.29 18.07
N GLN A 700 2.96 22.58 17.77
CA GLN A 700 3.52 23.62 18.64
C GLN A 700 2.94 23.52 20.06
N LYS A 701 1.63 23.26 20.18
CA LYS A 701 0.96 23.09 21.48
C LYS A 701 1.34 21.80 22.20
N ALA A 702 1.45 20.69 21.46
CA ALA A 702 1.89 19.41 22.02
C ALA A 702 3.33 19.47 22.55
N GLU A 703 4.22 20.17 21.84
CA GLU A 703 5.62 20.41 22.25
C GLU A 703 5.70 21.24 23.52
N THR A 704 4.97 22.36 23.61
CA THR A 704 4.97 23.22 24.81
C THR A 704 4.53 22.45 26.07
N GLN A 705 3.51 21.59 25.96
CA GLN A 705 3.04 20.79 27.10
C GLN A 705 4.04 19.70 27.53
N THR A 706 4.85 19.20 26.59
CA THR A 706 5.90 18.21 26.88
C THR A 706 7.10 18.87 27.58
N GLU A 707 7.42 20.12 27.23
CA GLU A 707 8.44 20.94 27.89
C GLU A 707 8.00 21.40 29.30
N GLU A 708 6.72 21.74 29.50
CA GLU A 708 6.17 22.08 30.83
C GLU A 708 6.13 20.85 31.78
N ALA A 709 5.80 19.66 31.26
CA ALA A 709 5.81 18.43 32.05
C ALA A 709 7.21 17.95 32.47
N THR A 710 8.27 18.41 31.79
CA THR A 710 9.67 18.06 32.09
C THR A 710 10.40 19.09 32.94
N THR A 711 9.77 20.24 33.21
CA THR A 711 10.32 21.35 34.01
C THR A 711 9.69 21.51 35.40
N GLU A 712 8.60 20.80 35.71
CA GLU A 712 8.11 20.68 37.10
C GLU A 712 8.97 19.70 37.91
N PRO A 713 9.55 20.11 39.06
CA PRO A 713 10.27 19.20 39.93
C PRO A 713 9.27 18.26 40.59
N THR A 714 9.41 16.96 40.35
CA THR A 714 8.65 15.93 41.04
C THR A 714 9.11 15.89 42.49
N GLU A 715 8.36 16.51 43.40
CA GLU A 715 8.55 16.33 44.84
C GLU A 715 8.33 14.85 45.19
N ALA A 716 9.41 14.19 45.56
CA ALA A 716 9.37 12.86 46.15
C ALA A 716 8.78 12.93 47.57
N THR A 717 7.74 12.14 47.84
CA THR A 717 7.41 11.68 49.18
C THR A 717 7.69 10.18 49.30
N GLU A 718 8.70 9.85 50.10
CA GLU A 718 9.01 8.52 50.61
C GLU A 718 7.97 8.03 51.64
N ALA A 719 7.64 6.72 51.57
CA ALA A 719 7.42 5.76 52.67
C ALA A 719 6.88 4.45 52.04
N THR A 720 7.34 3.23 52.30
CA THR A 720 8.30 2.65 53.25
C THR A 720 8.60 1.20 52.83
N GLU A 721 9.85 0.82 53.08
CA GLU A 721 10.56 -0.47 53.18
C GLU A 721 9.89 -1.87 53.22
N ASN A 722 10.77 -2.82 52.85
CA ASN A 722 10.92 -4.26 53.14
C ASN A 722 10.33 -5.26 52.12
N THR A 723 11.10 -6.17 51.49
CA THR A 723 12.19 -7.00 52.05
C THR A 723 13.15 -7.54 50.96
N THR A 724 14.42 -7.15 51.05
CA THR A 724 15.69 -7.92 51.09
C THR A 724 15.88 -9.26 50.32
N GLU A 725 16.92 -9.26 49.45
CA GLU A 725 17.93 -10.33 49.12
C GLU A 725 17.47 -11.69 48.57
N ALA A 726 18.17 -12.39 47.67
CA ALA A 726 19.48 -12.23 47.03
C ALA A 726 19.56 -13.12 45.79
N THR A 727 20.15 -12.55 44.73
CA THR A 727 21.08 -13.08 43.72
C THR A 727 21.31 -14.59 43.56
N GLU A 728 21.26 -15.06 42.30
CA GLU A 728 22.30 -15.81 41.55
C GLU A 728 21.72 -16.16 40.14
N ALA A 729 22.37 -16.09 38.98
CA ALA A 729 23.58 -15.46 38.48
C ALA A 729 23.55 -15.62 36.92
N THR A 730 23.78 -14.51 36.20
CA THR A 730 24.48 -14.36 34.89
C THR A 730 24.18 -15.23 33.66
N THR A 731 23.70 -14.54 32.61
CA THR A 731 24.13 -14.50 31.19
C THR A 731 25.64 -14.78 30.99
N GLU A 732 26.23 -15.27 29.89
CA GLU A 732 25.99 -15.22 28.44
C GLU A 732 27.15 -16.01 27.76
N ALA A 733 27.00 -16.58 26.55
CA ALA A 733 28.12 -16.81 25.61
C ALA A 733 27.63 -17.19 24.19
N THR A 734 28.14 -16.44 23.21
CA THR A 734 27.93 -16.47 21.75
C THR A 734 28.79 -17.49 20.99
N GLU A 735 28.25 -17.93 19.83
CA GLU A 735 28.88 -18.42 18.55
C GLU A 735 30.02 -19.47 18.58
N ALA A 736 30.26 -20.37 17.61
CA ALA A 736 29.57 -21.07 16.53
C ALA A 736 30.65 -22.06 15.97
N THR A 737 30.32 -23.29 15.54
CA THR A 737 31.12 -24.02 14.50
C THR A 737 30.36 -25.24 13.94
N GLU A 738 30.18 -25.19 12.62
CA GLU A 738 30.13 -26.20 11.53
C GLU A 738 29.75 -27.70 11.71
N SER A 739 29.09 -28.17 10.64
CA SER A 739 28.96 -29.55 10.10
C SER A 739 27.87 -30.43 10.77
N THR A 740 26.96 -31.14 10.08
CA THR A 740 26.97 -31.73 8.74
C THR A 740 25.53 -32.21 8.38
N THR A 741 25.14 -32.01 7.11
CA THR A 741 24.30 -32.84 6.21
C THR A 741 22.98 -33.53 6.65
N GLU A 742 22.01 -33.32 5.74
CA GLU A 742 20.75 -34.00 5.44
C GLU A 742 20.81 -35.54 5.20
N ALA A 743 19.61 -36.16 5.20
CA ALA A 743 19.06 -37.15 4.23
C ALA A 743 18.32 -38.30 4.94
N THR A 744 16.99 -38.26 5.08
CA THR A 744 15.92 -38.81 4.17
C THR A 744 15.66 -40.32 4.24
N GLU A 745 14.37 -40.69 4.39
CA GLU A 745 13.58 -41.72 3.67
C GLU A 745 12.41 -42.20 4.58
N SER A 746 11.13 -41.92 4.29
CA SER A 746 10.23 -42.45 3.25
C SER A 746 9.76 -43.91 3.46
N THR A 747 8.43 -44.06 3.65
CA THR A 747 7.54 -45.21 3.32
C THR A 747 7.77 -46.55 4.07
N THR A 748 6.77 -47.33 4.53
CA THR A 748 5.77 -48.10 3.75
C THR A 748 4.67 -48.77 4.62
N GLU A 749 3.49 -49.01 4.00
CA GLU A 749 2.53 -50.15 4.14
C GLU A 749 1.70 -50.36 5.44
N ALA A 750 0.36 -50.19 5.42
CA ALA A 750 -0.71 -51.12 4.98
C ALA A 750 -0.96 -52.29 5.95
N THR A 751 -2.04 -52.26 6.75
CA THR A 751 -3.22 -53.16 6.81
C THR A 751 -3.49 -53.38 8.32
N GLU A 752 -4.66 -53.66 8.90
CA GLU A 752 -5.92 -54.28 8.51
C GLU A 752 -6.88 -54.13 9.72
N SER A 753 -8.18 -54.20 9.49
CA SER A 753 -9.19 -54.74 10.44
C SER A 753 -9.45 -54.00 11.77
N THR A 754 -10.62 -53.34 11.87
CA THR A 754 -11.60 -53.71 12.91
C THR A 754 -13.00 -53.17 12.57
N THR A 755 -13.78 -54.03 11.94
CA THR A 755 -15.25 -54.00 11.88
C THR A 755 -15.84 -54.85 13.01
N GLU A 756 -16.89 -54.32 13.63
CA GLU A 756 -18.06 -54.99 14.23
C GLU A 756 -17.90 -55.98 15.41
N ALA A 757 -18.47 -55.60 16.57
CA ALA A 757 -19.57 -56.29 17.28
C ALA A 757 -19.89 -55.51 18.57
N THR A 758 -21.04 -54.80 18.70
CA THR A 758 -22.34 -55.27 19.24
C THR A 758 -22.16 -56.10 20.53
N GLU A 759 -22.74 -55.82 21.70
CA GLU A 759 -24.12 -55.53 22.11
C GLU A 759 -24.02 -55.37 23.65
N SER A 760 -24.65 -54.44 24.37
CA SER A 760 -26.03 -54.54 24.87
C SER A 760 -26.11 -53.67 26.15
N THR A 761 -27.05 -52.72 26.20
CA THR A 761 -28.09 -52.72 27.25
C THR A 761 -29.17 -51.70 26.89
N THR A 762 -30.37 -52.23 26.69
CA THR A 762 -31.62 -51.53 26.37
C THR A 762 -32.58 -51.67 27.55
N GLY A 763 -33.42 -50.64 27.76
CA GLY A 763 -34.60 -50.60 28.65
C GLY A 763 -34.84 -49.15 29.08
N VAL A 764 -35.64 -48.28 28.42
CA VAL A 764 -37.08 -48.31 28.06
C VAL A 764 -37.93 -48.56 29.34
N THR A 765 -38.88 -47.75 29.81
CA THR A 765 -40.01 -47.03 29.17
C THR A 765 -40.59 -45.91 30.08
N GLU A 766 -41.15 -44.87 29.43
CA GLU A 766 -42.44 -44.19 29.68
C GLU A 766 -42.87 -43.68 31.08
N SER A 767 -42.99 -42.36 31.19
CA SER A 767 -44.00 -41.59 31.96
C SER A 767 -43.57 -40.12 31.83
N THR A 768 -44.24 -39.18 31.17
CA THR A 768 -45.67 -38.88 31.13
C THR A 768 -45.94 -37.87 30.02
N THR A 769 -46.86 -38.21 29.12
CA THR A 769 -47.69 -37.26 28.37
C THR A 769 -48.78 -36.75 29.30
N GLY A 770 -48.86 -35.44 29.52
CA GLY A 770 -49.95 -34.85 30.32
C GLY A 770 -49.68 -33.49 30.94
N VAL A 771 -49.18 -32.51 30.18
CA VAL A 771 -49.45 -31.08 30.45
C VAL A 771 -49.52 -30.36 29.09
N THR A 772 -50.64 -30.53 28.40
CA THR A 772 -51.15 -29.56 27.44
C THR A 772 -52.36 -28.91 28.09
N GLU A 773 -52.21 -27.69 28.57
CA GLU A 773 -53.22 -26.63 28.67
C GLU A 773 -52.59 -25.47 29.45
N SER A 774 -52.76 -24.23 28.98
CA SER A 774 -52.19 -22.99 29.53
C SER A 774 -50.83 -22.53 28.97
N ALA A 775 -50.69 -22.49 27.64
CA ALA A 775 -49.82 -21.49 26.98
C ALA A 775 -50.34 -21.08 25.58
N THR A 776 -51.65 -21.23 25.37
CA THR A 776 -52.40 -20.81 24.17
C THR A 776 -53.33 -19.63 24.44
N GLU A 777 -53.12 -18.92 25.57
CA GLU A 777 -53.87 -17.72 25.97
C GLU A 777 -52.92 -16.64 26.54
N VAL A 778 -51.83 -16.31 25.84
CA VAL A 778 -51.09 -15.04 26.09
C VAL A 778 -50.58 -14.38 24.80
N THR A 779 -50.74 -15.02 23.63
CA THR A 779 -50.40 -14.43 22.31
C THR A 779 -51.63 -13.95 21.54
N GLU A 780 -52.67 -13.51 22.25
CA GLU A 780 -53.90 -12.93 21.69
C GLU A 780 -54.21 -11.52 22.25
N SER A 781 -53.23 -10.83 22.86
CA SER A 781 -53.42 -9.45 23.34
C SER A 781 -52.32 -8.44 22.97
N THR A 782 -51.56 -8.69 21.89
CA THR A 782 -50.64 -7.69 21.32
C THR A 782 -50.64 -7.62 19.79
N THR A 783 -51.56 -8.34 19.15
CA THR A 783 -51.81 -8.31 17.69
C THR A 783 -53.07 -7.50 17.31
N GLU A 784 -53.63 -6.74 18.26
CA GLU A 784 -54.73 -5.78 18.05
C GLU A 784 -54.33 -4.31 18.33
N ALA A 785 -53.03 -3.99 18.42
CA ALA A 785 -52.56 -2.64 18.75
C ALA A 785 -51.62 -1.97 17.71
N THR A 786 -51.45 -2.54 16.53
CA THR A 786 -50.68 -1.89 15.43
C THR A 786 -51.27 -2.07 14.03
N GLU A 787 -52.53 -2.51 13.92
CA GLU A 787 -53.27 -2.59 12.65
C GLU A 787 -54.37 -1.49 12.54
N ALA A 788 -54.02 -0.28 12.98
CA ALA A 788 -54.86 0.90 12.86
C ALA A 788 -54.01 2.18 12.69
N ALA A 789 -53.17 2.24 11.66
CA ALA A 789 -52.55 3.50 11.17
C ALA A 789 -51.92 3.39 9.76
N THR A 790 -52.66 2.86 8.79
CA THR A 790 -52.52 3.07 7.34
C THR A 790 -53.96 3.14 6.85
N GLU A 791 -54.53 4.13 6.17
CA GLU A 791 -54.12 5.19 5.24
C GLU A 791 -55.29 6.22 5.21
N PRO A 792 -55.11 7.49 4.79
CA PRO A 792 -55.19 7.78 3.35
C PRO A 792 -54.28 8.93 2.88
N THR A 793 -53.47 8.68 1.86
CA THR A 793 -53.08 9.75 0.90
C THR A 793 -52.70 9.18 -0.48
N GLU A 794 -53.53 8.31 -1.05
CA GLU A 794 -53.65 8.22 -2.51
C GLU A 794 -54.69 9.26 -2.96
N ALA A 795 -54.26 10.53 -3.03
CA ALA A 795 -55.01 11.58 -3.74
C ALA A 795 -54.17 12.85 -3.98
N VAL A 796 -52.88 12.77 -4.33
CA VAL A 796 -52.19 13.88 -5.01
C VAL A 796 -51.04 13.34 -5.90
N ILE A 797 -51.38 12.50 -6.88
CA ILE A 797 -50.60 12.38 -8.12
C ILE A 797 -51.42 13.09 -9.19
N GLU A 798 -51.39 14.43 -9.16
CA GLU A 798 -51.80 15.34 -10.23
C GLU A 798 -51.61 16.77 -9.70
N GLN A 799 -50.35 17.22 -9.61
CA GLN A 799 -49.93 18.63 -9.63
C GLN A 799 -48.47 18.75 -9.15
N THR A 800 -47.51 18.41 -10.01
CA THR A 800 -46.22 19.12 -10.16
C THR A 800 -45.49 18.57 -11.40
N GLU A 801 -46.19 18.53 -12.53
CA GLU A 801 -45.59 18.51 -13.87
C GLU A 801 -46.14 19.72 -14.63
N ALA A 802 -45.71 20.91 -14.22
CA ALA A 802 -45.87 22.15 -15.00
C ALA A 802 -45.24 23.32 -14.24
N VAL A 803 -43.91 23.45 -14.25
CA VAL A 803 -43.19 24.74 -14.36
C VAL A 803 -41.71 24.43 -14.66
N SER A 804 -41.34 24.30 -15.94
CA SER A 804 -40.04 24.79 -16.43
C SER A 804 -39.92 24.68 -17.96
N GLU A 805 -40.84 25.31 -18.71
CA GLU A 805 -40.59 25.69 -20.11
C GLU A 805 -41.39 26.96 -20.44
N ALA A 806 -40.67 28.09 -20.57
CA ALA A 806 -40.91 29.27 -21.42
C ALA A 806 -40.33 30.55 -20.75
N THR A 807 -39.06 30.92 -20.99
CA THR A 807 -38.55 31.98 -21.92
C THR A 807 -39.08 33.40 -21.70
N PRO A 808 -38.31 34.48 -22.00
CA PRO A 808 -37.21 34.60 -22.98
C PRO A 808 -35.79 34.63 -22.41
#